data_AF-A0A941ATA4-F1
#
_entry.id   AF-A0A941ATA4-F1
#
_cell.length_a   1.000
_cell.length_b   1.000
_cell.length_c   1.000
_cell.angle_alpha   90.00
_cell.angle_beta   90.00
_cell.angle_gamma   90.00
#
_symmetry.space_group_name_H-M   'P 1'
#
loop_
_entity.id
_entity.type
_entity.pdbx_description
1 polymer ?
#
loop_
_entity_poly.entity_id
_entity_poly.type
_entity_poly.pdbx_seq_one_letter_code
_entity_poly.pdbx_strand_id
1 'polypeptide(L)'
;MAPDRAGDAAGSAASRFIAWLPALLLAQAALSAWTASRALPPDGAWRVVALAVGNQLLFLLRALPILFLLSWPLLALRNARLCVLAVGVLWSLFLLLQAGLEQYYLTSRVPLGADLFGYSLAEIRTTVGGAAASGVGLDGWAAMAVPLVLLWSLLAWRARSRGAFGFLPLLVLLLAGAAAWLLPVAVGMGGLRSDARDIATSKGAYFVADSLRWARRDASAAAVVPVAAAATSTASPAQGAANPEYPFLRRETTPDALGPYFGPTRDGRPPNIVVIVVEGLGRSFSGPDAALGSFTPFLDELAARSLYFDNFMANQGRTFGVLPSLFGSLPTAEQGFAALGPKMPAHAGLFNVLHRQGYRSAFYSGTDAAFDNERAFLQLEEVDDVVDLSNFGPGYQRNPFSDWGYADRELVSRVLADSNRLRPPFVLGIQTISMHTSYAFPGQERYRQRMERRLDELNVPASKRPEYRAHADIYSAILYTDDQLRRYFETVASAPWYADTIFLVTGDHRLAELPQDTHIERYHVPLIVYSPLLRKPAHSKAVSSHLDVTPSLLALLSNTYGLQRPAMTTWTGSGLDMAETFRSQHEFPLKQTKTSVPDFVSGRWFLHDNQVFDLQDGIRASEVDDPGLRAQVTARLQAYLAANAGFLKRMALSPEGGAPRLVGFQAGAADAVPVAPPIAALPPGLGLDAVRLEHNPGGVGVTATFVNGDAAVSKVFVPLAVLAGEDGRELGEGYGSAIQLRPRERREVLLALRAPGLAPGRYTVSVLPSDPDNGKPVGRGRYRIPMDVAASAP
;
A
#
# COMPACT_ATOMS: atom_id res chain seq x y z
N MET A 1 -42.59 47.89 -30.76
CA MET A 1 -42.42 46.43 -30.68
C MET A 1 -40.95 46.11 -30.97
N ALA A 2 -40.14 45.92 -29.93
CA ALA A 2 -38.78 45.41 -30.06
C ALA A 2 -38.83 43.92 -29.70
N PRO A 3 -38.75 42.99 -30.67
CA PRO A 3 -38.74 41.58 -30.35
C PRO A 3 -37.33 41.14 -29.91
N ASP A 4 -37.27 40.34 -28.85
CA ASP A 4 -36.32 39.24 -28.62
C ASP A 4 -34.80 39.46 -28.78
N ARG A 5 -34.23 40.55 -28.27
CA ARG A 5 -32.76 40.70 -28.19
C ARG A 5 -32.06 39.67 -27.27
N ALA A 6 -32.77 39.06 -26.34
CA ALA A 6 -32.22 38.04 -25.44
C ALA A 6 -32.15 36.64 -26.10
N GLY A 7 -33.11 36.32 -26.98
CA GLY A 7 -33.17 35.04 -27.70
C GLY A 7 -32.02 34.86 -28.70
N ASP A 8 -31.63 35.93 -29.40
CA ASP A 8 -30.55 35.92 -30.40
C ASP A 8 -29.15 35.71 -29.78
N ALA A 9 -28.90 36.31 -28.61
CA ALA A 9 -27.63 36.14 -27.91
C ALA A 9 -27.47 34.72 -27.36
N ALA A 10 -28.56 34.15 -26.82
CA ALA A 10 -28.60 32.79 -26.31
C ALA A 10 -28.39 31.75 -27.42
N GLY A 11 -29.05 31.92 -28.57
CA GLY A 11 -28.88 31.08 -29.75
C GLY A 11 -27.46 31.14 -30.32
N SER A 12 -26.86 32.34 -30.36
CA SER A 12 -25.47 32.50 -30.82
C SER A 12 -24.45 31.84 -29.89
N ALA A 13 -24.63 31.92 -28.57
CA ALA A 13 -23.72 31.30 -27.60
C ALA A 13 -23.81 29.76 -27.65
N ALA A 14 -25.03 29.21 -27.74
CA ALA A 14 -25.27 27.78 -27.90
C ALA A 14 -24.63 27.23 -29.17
N SER A 15 -24.80 27.94 -30.30
CA SER A 15 -24.20 27.53 -31.57
C SER A 15 -22.67 27.50 -31.53
N ARG A 16 -22.05 28.54 -30.94
CA ARG A 16 -20.58 28.59 -30.76
C ARG A 16 -20.07 27.46 -29.87
N PHE A 17 -20.75 27.18 -28.75
CA PHE A 17 -20.35 26.11 -27.84
C PHE A 17 -20.33 24.75 -28.54
N ILE A 18 -21.42 24.39 -29.23
CA ILE A 18 -21.52 23.11 -29.97
C ILE A 18 -20.48 23.05 -31.09
N ALA A 19 -20.34 24.14 -31.86
CA ALA A 19 -19.39 24.20 -32.96
C ALA A 19 -17.94 23.97 -32.48
N TRP A 20 -17.59 24.48 -31.30
CA TRP A 20 -16.24 24.42 -30.76
C TRP A 20 -15.96 23.17 -29.92
N LEU A 21 -17.00 22.52 -29.38
CA LEU A 21 -16.88 21.35 -28.50
C LEU A 21 -15.96 20.23 -29.04
N PRO A 22 -15.93 19.92 -30.35
CA PRO A 22 -14.99 18.91 -30.87
C PRO A 22 -13.51 19.25 -30.70
N ALA A 23 -13.14 20.52 -30.58
CA ALA A 23 -11.77 20.90 -30.22
C ALA A 23 -11.39 20.39 -28.82
N LEU A 24 -12.30 20.55 -27.85
CA LEU A 24 -12.11 20.07 -26.49
C LEU A 24 -12.17 18.55 -26.40
N LEU A 25 -13.09 17.90 -27.12
CA LEU A 25 -13.20 16.44 -27.17
C LEU A 25 -11.90 15.79 -27.65
N LEU A 26 -11.33 16.30 -28.75
CA LEU A 26 -10.10 15.77 -29.33
C LEU A 26 -8.88 16.04 -28.43
N ALA A 27 -8.79 17.23 -27.85
CA ALA A 27 -7.73 17.56 -26.89
C ALA A 27 -7.77 16.64 -25.65
N GLN A 28 -8.96 16.43 -25.08
CA GLN A 28 -9.16 15.55 -23.94
C GLN A 28 -8.87 14.07 -24.27
N ALA A 29 -9.29 13.60 -25.44
CA ALA A 29 -8.98 12.26 -25.91
C ALA A 29 -7.47 12.05 -26.10
N ALA A 30 -6.77 13.05 -26.66
CA ALA A 30 -5.32 13.00 -26.83
C ALA A 30 -4.59 12.92 -25.49
N LEU A 31 -5.01 13.71 -24.48
CA LEU A 31 -4.46 13.65 -23.13
C LEU A 31 -4.63 12.26 -22.50
N SER A 32 -5.83 11.69 -22.59
CA SER A 32 -6.13 10.37 -22.02
C SER A 32 -5.38 9.24 -22.72
N ALA A 33 -5.35 9.26 -24.06
CA ALA A 33 -4.62 8.27 -24.85
C ALA A 33 -3.12 8.30 -24.55
N TRP A 34 -2.54 9.51 -24.46
CA TRP A 34 -1.14 9.69 -24.08
C TRP A 34 -0.87 9.09 -22.70
N THR A 35 -1.69 9.44 -21.69
CA THR A 35 -1.51 8.94 -20.32
C THR A 35 -1.65 7.41 -20.24
N ALA A 36 -2.71 6.85 -20.83
CA ALA A 36 -2.95 5.42 -20.84
C ALA A 36 -1.81 4.65 -21.53
N SER A 37 -1.28 5.18 -22.64
CA SER A 37 -0.16 4.57 -23.36
C SER A 37 1.14 4.51 -22.55
N ARG A 38 1.32 5.42 -21.58
CA ARG A 38 2.49 5.46 -20.69
C ARG A 38 2.30 4.65 -19.41
N ALA A 39 1.06 4.49 -18.97
CA ALA A 39 0.75 3.73 -17.77
C ALA A 39 0.68 2.21 -18.02
N LEU A 40 0.48 1.79 -19.28
CA LEU A 40 0.36 0.39 -19.68
C LEU A 40 1.71 -0.35 -19.78
N PRO A 41 1.75 -1.65 -19.45
CA PRO A 41 2.88 -2.50 -19.80
C PRO A 41 3.00 -2.68 -21.33
N PRO A 42 4.18 -3.11 -21.84
CA PRO A 42 4.49 -3.21 -23.28
C PRO A 42 3.49 -4.06 -24.10
N ASP A 43 2.83 -5.04 -23.47
CA ASP A 43 1.86 -5.94 -24.11
C ASP A 43 0.43 -5.36 -24.13
N GLY A 44 0.33 -4.10 -24.58
CA GLY A 44 -0.85 -3.25 -24.45
C GLY A 44 -2.15 -3.88 -24.95
N ALA A 45 -3.07 -4.15 -24.03
CA ALA A 45 -4.47 -4.39 -24.36
C ALA A 45 -5.09 -3.06 -24.81
N TRP A 46 -5.18 -2.83 -26.13
CA TRP A 46 -5.88 -1.69 -26.76
C TRP A 46 -7.24 -1.37 -26.12
N ARG A 47 -7.89 -2.39 -25.56
CA ARG A 47 -9.11 -2.31 -24.76
C ARG A 47 -8.99 -1.36 -23.56
N VAL A 48 -7.88 -1.36 -22.83
CA VAL A 48 -7.65 -0.47 -21.66
C VAL A 48 -7.51 0.98 -22.11
N VAL A 49 -6.75 1.23 -23.20
CA VAL A 49 -6.66 2.58 -23.79
C VAL A 49 -8.02 3.07 -24.25
N ALA A 50 -8.79 2.23 -24.94
CA ALA A 50 -10.13 2.56 -25.40
C ALA A 50 -11.07 2.89 -24.24
N LEU A 51 -11.01 2.12 -23.14
CA LEU A 51 -11.78 2.37 -21.93
C LEU A 51 -11.33 3.66 -21.21
N ALA A 52 -10.03 3.93 -21.12
CA ALA A 52 -9.50 5.16 -20.55
C ALA A 52 -10.01 6.39 -21.29
N VAL A 53 -9.87 6.41 -22.63
CA VAL A 53 -10.38 7.48 -23.49
C VAL A 53 -11.90 7.60 -23.36
N GLY A 54 -12.62 6.49 -23.40
CA GLY A 54 -14.08 6.46 -23.25
C GLY A 54 -14.56 7.05 -21.93
N ASN A 55 -13.96 6.65 -20.80
CA ASN A 55 -14.28 7.17 -19.48
C ASN A 55 -13.88 8.64 -19.33
N GLN A 56 -12.80 9.09 -19.95
CA GLN A 56 -12.39 10.49 -19.92
C GLN A 56 -13.32 11.38 -20.76
N LEU A 57 -13.83 10.88 -21.89
CA LEU A 57 -14.86 11.56 -22.68
C LEU A 57 -16.22 11.57 -21.96
N LEU A 58 -16.56 10.49 -21.25
CA LEU A 58 -17.73 10.46 -20.37
C LEU A 58 -17.62 11.49 -19.23
N PHE A 59 -16.42 11.68 -18.67
CA PHE A 59 -16.19 12.75 -17.69
C PHE A 59 -16.33 14.15 -18.31
N LEU A 60 -15.83 14.36 -19.53
CA LEU A 60 -16.06 15.62 -20.24
C LEU A 60 -17.56 15.87 -20.46
N LEU A 61 -18.33 14.84 -20.83
CA LEU A 61 -19.79 14.91 -20.92
C LEU A 61 -20.43 15.33 -19.58
N ARG A 62 -20.02 14.71 -18.48
CA ARG A 62 -20.43 15.08 -17.10
C ARG A 62 -20.11 16.53 -16.75
N ALA A 63 -19.00 17.08 -17.28
CA ALA A 63 -18.55 18.44 -17.03
C ALA A 63 -19.22 19.50 -17.91
N LEU A 64 -19.90 19.11 -19.01
CA LEU A 64 -20.49 20.07 -19.97
C LEU A 64 -21.45 21.09 -19.35
N PRO A 65 -22.37 20.75 -18.42
CA PRO A 65 -23.23 21.74 -17.77
C PRO A 65 -22.45 22.86 -17.09
N ILE A 66 -21.39 22.51 -16.37
CA ILE A 66 -20.54 23.48 -15.66
C ILE A 66 -19.68 24.25 -16.66
N LEU A 67 -19.05 23.56 -17.61
CA LEU A 67 -18.23 24.21 -18.63
C LEU A 67 -19.02 25.18 -19.49
N PHE A 68 -20.26 24.84 -19.84
CA PHE A 68 -21.16 25.72 -20.55
C PHE A 68 -21.55 26.94 -19.71
N LEU A 69 -21.93 26.75 -18.44
CA LEU A 69 -22.25 27.83 -17.52
C LEU A 69 -21.09 28.84 -17.38
N LEU A 70 -19.86 28.34 -17.25
CA LEU A 70 -18.65 29.17 -17.17
C LEU A 70 -18.29 29.82 -18.52
N SER A 71 -18.53 29.12 -19.64
CA SER A 71 -18.24 29.63 -20.98
C SER A 71 -19.30 30.61 -21.49
N TRP A 72 -20.52 30.55 -20.98
CA TRP A 72 -21.66 31.35 -21.45
C TRP A 72 -21.38 32.86 -21.58
N PRO A 73 -20.87 33.56 -20.54
CA PRO A 73 -20.55 34.98 -20.66
C PRO A 73 -19.45 35.25 -21.70
N LEU A 74 -18.51 34.32 -21.86
CA LEU A 74 -17.39 34.43 -22.79
C LEU A 74 -17.84 34.22 -24.24
N LEU A 75 -18.78 33.29 -24.45
CA LEU A 75 -19.37 32.98 -25.75
C LEU A 75 -20.26 34.11 -26.27
N ALA A 76 -20.80 34.94 -25.38
CA ALA A 76 -21.60 36.12 -25.71
C ALA A 76 -20.76 37.31 -26.18
N LEU A 77 -19.43 37.25 -26.11
CA LEU A 77 -18.55 38.33 -26.54
C LEU A 77 -18.70 38.62 -28.05
N ARG A 78 -18.81 39.91 -28.39
CA ARG A 78 -19.00 40.36 -29.79
C ARG A 78 -17.74 40.22 -30.64
N ASN A 79 -16.57 40.46 -30.04
CA ASN A 79 -15.29 40.32 -30.72
C ASN A 79 -14.93 38.83 -30.82
N ALA A 80 -14.94 38.28 -32.03
CA ALA A 80 -14.67 36.86 -32.28
C ALA A 80 -13.28 36.42 -31.80
N ARG A 81 -12.25 37.27 -31.94
CA ARG A 81 -10.89 36.95 -31.47
C ARG A 81 -10.84 36.88 -29.95
N LEU A 82 -11.44 37.86 -29.28
CA LEU A 82 -11.52 37.88 -27.82
C LEU A 82 -12.37 36.73 -27.27
N CYS A 83 -13.46 36.37 -27.97
CA CYS A 83 -14.30 35.23 -27.63
C CYS A 83 -13.52 33.91 -27.70
N VAL A 84 -12.80 33.67 -28.79
CA VAL A 84 -11.95 32.48 -28.95
C VAL A 84 -10.84 32.45 -27.91
N LEU A 85 -10.19 33.59 -27.66
CA LEU A 85 -9.15 33.71 -26.64
C LEU A 85 -9.70 33.37 -25.25
N ALA A 86 -10.81 33.99 -24.84
CA ALA A 86 -11.37 33.80 -23.50
C ALA A 86 -11.85 32.36 -23.27
N VAL A 87 -12.58 31.78 -24.24
CA VAL A 87 -13.03 30.37 -24.15
C VAL A 87 -11.84 29.42 -24.22
N GLY A 88 -10.88 29.69 -25.10
CA GLY A 88 -9.65 28.89 -25.21
C GLY A 88 -8.84 28.87 -23.92
N VAL A 89 -8.71 30.00 -23.21
CA VAL A 89 -8.06 30.07 -21.90
C VAL A 89 -8.83 29.25 -20.85
N LEU A 90 -10.15 29.42 -20.75
CA LEU A 90 -10.97 28.64 -19.81
C LEU A 90 -10.85 27.13 -20.05
N TRP A 91 -10.92 26.69 -21.31
CA TRP A 91 -10.80 25.27 -21.66
C TRP A 91 -9.36 24.76 -21.52
N SER A 92 -8.36 25.62 -21.70
CA SER A 92 -6.96 25.29 -21.39
C SER A 92 -6.77 25.05 -19.89
N LEU A 93 -7.36 25.88 -19.02
CA LEU A 93 -7.31 25.66 -17.57
C LEU A 93 -7.98 24.34 -17.16
N PHE A 94 -9.12 24.00 -17.78
CA PHE A 94 -9.75 22.69 -17.59
C PHE A 94 -8.81 21.54 -18.00
N LEU A 95 -8.19 21.61 -19.18
CA LEU A 95 -7.23 20.59 -19.65
C LEU A 95 -5.99 20.51 -18.76
N LEU A 96 -5.47 21.62 -18.27
CA LEU A 96 -4.32 21.67 -17.37
C LEU A 96 -4.64 21.01 -16.02
N LEU A 97 -5.86 21.23 -15.48
CA LEU A 97 -6.32 20.52 -14.28
C LEU A 97 -6.39 19.01 -14.52
N GLN A 98 -6.93 18.58 -15.66
CA GLN A 98 -6.96 17.16 -16.03
C GLN A 98 -5.55 16.59 -16.18
N ALA A 99 -4.66 17.30 -16.88
CA ALA A 99 -3.27 16.89 -17.06
C ALA A 99 -2.52 16.78 -15.72
N GLY A 100 -2.79 17.68 -14.77
CA GLY A 100 -2.26 17.59 -13.42
C GLY A 100 -2.70 16.34 -12.66
N LEU A 101 -3.99 15.96 -12.76
CA LEU A 101 -4.52 14.73 -12.16
C LEU A 101 -3.91 13.48 -12.81
N GLU A 102 -3.74 13.48 -14.13
CA GLU A 102 -3.09 12.37 -14.86
C GLU A 102 -1.60 12.27 -14.52
N GLN A 103 -0.88 13.39 -14.45
CA GLN A 103 0.53 13.44 -14.07
C GLN A 103 0.74 12.95 -12.62
N TYR A 104 -0.15 13.34 -11.71
CA TYR A 104 -0.15 12.82 -10.34
C TYR A 104 -0.32 11.30 -10.33
N TYR A 105 -1.24 10.75 -11.13
CA TYR A 105 -1.45 9.30 -11.21
C TYR A 105 -0.24 8.57 -11.79
N LEU A 106 0.39 9.09 -12.86
CA LEU A 106 1.59 8.49 -13.45
C LEU A 106 2.75 8.41 -12.45
N THR A 107 2.82 9.37 -11.54
CA THR A 107 3.85 9.44 -10.50
C THR A 107 3.50 8.53 -9.32
N SER A 108 2.32 8.73 -8.71
CA SER A 108 1.94 8.10 -7.44
C SER A 108 1.30 6.72 -7.57
N ARG A 109 0.89 6.35 -8.80
CA ARG A 109 0.06 5.17 -9.11
C ARG A 109 -1.25 5.08 -8.31
N VAL A 110 -1.75 6.23 -7.82
CA VAL A 110 -3.02 6.36 -7.10
C VAL A 110 -3.77 7.56 -7.68
N PRO A 111 -5.07 7.48 -7.97
CA PRO A 111 -5.82 8.65 -8.42
C PRO A 111 -5.95 9.67 -7.28
N LEU A 112 -5.69 10.96 -7.55
CA LEU A 112 -5.89 12.00 -6.54
C LEU A 112 -7.39 12.19 -6.28
N GLY A 113 -7.78 12.16 -5.02
CA GLY A 113 -9.15 12.39 -4.57
C GLY A 113 -9.23 13.40 -3.44
N ALA A 114 -10.09 13.13 -2.47
CA ALA A 114 -10.28 13.90 -1.25
C ALA A 114 -9.02 13.97 -0.38
N ASP A 115 -8.04 13.11 -0.64
CA ASP A 115 -6.72 13.13 -0.02
C ASP A 115 -6.09 14.53 -0.05
N LEU A 116 -6.35 15.31 -1.11
CA LEU A 116 -5.90 16.70 -1.21
C LEU A 116 -6.32 17.55 0.02
N PHE A 117 -7.48 17.26 0.61
CA PHE A 117 -8.03 17.97 1.77
C PHE A 117 -7.57 17.39 3.11
N GLY A 118 -6.93 16.21 3.11
CA GLY A 118 -6.35 15.59 4.30
C GLY A 118 -4.94 16.10 4.65
N TYR A 119 -4.38 16.98 3.82
CA TYR A 119 -3.07 17.59 4.03
C TYR A 119 -3.19 19.11 4.25
N SER A 120 -2.37 19.64 5.16
CA SER A 120 -2.18 21.07 5.33
C SER A 120 -1.45 21.68 4.14
N LEU A 121 -1.55 23.01 3.97
CA LEU A 121 -0.81 23.73 2.93
C LEU A 121 0.71 23.57 3.06
N ALA A 122 1.22 23.41 4.28
CA ALA A 122 2.64 23.16 4.54
C ALA A 122 3.05 21.77 4.03
N GLU A 123 2.28 20.72 4.34
CA GLU A 123 2.52 19.35 3.87
C GLU A 123 2.42 19.26 2.34
N ILE A 124 1.43 19.93 1.73
CA ILE A 124 1.30 20.02 0.27
C ILE A 124 2.54 20.70 -0.32
N ARG A 125 2.99 21.82 0.25
CA ARG A 125 4.17 22.54 -0.22
C ARG A 125 5.43 21.68 -0.13
N THR A 126 5.65 20.96 0.97
CA THR A 126 6.80 20.05 1.14
C THR A 126 6.73 18.92 0.12
N THR A 127 5.56 18.29 -0.04
CA THR A 127 5.35 17.20 -1.01
C THR A 127 5.62 17.66 -2.44
N VAL A 128 5.08 18.83 -2.82
CA VAL A 128 5.27 19.43 -4.14
C VAL A 128 6.72 19.87 -4.34
N GLY A 129 7.38 20.42 -3.32
CA GLY A 129 8.80 20.80 -3.36
C GLY A 129 9.71 19.60 -3.62
N GLY A 130 9.52 18.52 -2.87
CA GLY A 130 10.23 17.25 -3.06
C GLY A 130 10.03 16.67 -4.47
N ALA A 131 8.81 16.74 -5.01
CA ALA A 131 8.52 16.30 -6.37
C ALA A 131 9.07 17.25 -7.45
N ALA A 132 9.05 18.57 -7.22
CA ALA A 132 9.52 19.58 -8.18
C ALA A 132 11.04 19.53 -8.35
N ALA A 133 11.80 19.13 -7.31
CA ALA A 133 13.24 18.91 -7.40
C ALA A 133 13.64 17.82 -8.41
N SER A 134 12.75 16.85 -8.69
CA SER A 134 12.91 15.84 -9.75
C SER A 134 12.76 16.41 -11.17
N GLY A 135 12.18 17.61 -11.32
CA GLY A 135 11.85 18.23 -12.60
C GLY A 135 10.68 17.57 -13.34
N VAL A 136 9.93 18.35 -14.13
CA VAL A 136 8.98 17.78 -15.11
C VAL A 136 9.78 17.38 -16.34
N GLY A 137 9.92 16.07 -16.58
CA GLY A 137 10.59 15.54 -17.77
C GLY A 137 9.93 16.02 -19.07
N LEU A 138 10.63 15.90 -20.20
CA LEU A 138 10.11 16.27 -21.53
C LEU A 138 8.75 15.63 -21.83
N ASP A 139 8.54 14.40 -21.36
CA ASP A 139 7.29 13.67 -21.47
C ASP A 139 6.15 14.37 -20.72
N GLY A 140 6.37 14.83 -19.48
CA GLY A 140 5.37 15.58 -18.71
C GLY A 140 5.02 16.92 -19.36
N TRP A 141 6.00 17.60 -19.95
CA TRP A 141 5.74 18.81 -20.74
C TRP A 141 4.92 18.50 -22.00
N ALA A 142 5.19 17.37 -22.67
CA ALA A 142 4.41 16.93 -23.83
C ALA A 142 2.95 16.62 -23.47
N ALA A 143 2.71 16.01 -22.29
CA ALA A 143 1.37 15.76 -21.74
C ALA A 143 0.52 17.02 -21.66
N MET A 144 1.15 18.15 -21.32
CA MET A 144 0.49 19.45 -21.18
C MET A 144 0.41 20.18 -22.52
N ALA A 145 1.48 20.17 -23.32
CA ALA A 145 1.59 20.97 -24.53
C ALA A 145 0.73 20.43 -25.70
N VAL A 146 0.74 19.11 -25.95
CA VAL A 146 0.08 18.52 -27.13
C VAL A 146 -1.44 18.74 -27.12
N PRO A 147 -2.18 18.45 -26.03
CA PRO A 147 -3.61 18.74 -25.94
C PRO A 147 -3.93 20.23 -26.11
N LEU A 148 -3.09 21.12 -25.59
CA LEU A 148 -3.28 22.56 -25.71
C LEU A 148 -3.08 23.04 -27.15
N VAL A 149 -2.02 22.60 -27.82
CA VAL A 149 -1.79 22.93 -29.24
C VAL A 149 -2.95 22.44 -30.10
N LEU A 150 -3.45 21.21 -29.84
CA LEU A 150 -4.60 20.65 -30.54
C LEU A 150 -5.87 21.48 -30.31
N LEU A 151 -6.14 21.84 -29.04
CA LEU A 151 -7.26 22.70 -28.67
C LEU A 151 -7.23 24.04 -29.42
N TRP A 152 -6.12 24.78 -29.32
CA TRP A 152 -5.99 26.12 -29.91
C TRP A 152 -6.03 26.08 -31.44
N SER A 153 -5.42 25.08 -32.07
CA SER A 153 -5.43 24.91 -33.53
C SER A 153 -6.85 24.66 -34.05
N LEU A 154 -7.60 23.78 -33.37
CA LEU A 154 -8.97 23.45 -33.76
C LEU A 154 -9.96 24.58 -33.45
N LEU A 155 -9.78 25.31 -32.33
CA LEU A 155 -10.57 26.50 -32.03
C LEU A 155 -10.33 27.59 -33.08
N ALA A 156 -9.07 27.87 -33.45
CA ALA A 156 -8.75 28.85 -34.48
C ALA A 156 -9.33 28.46 -35.85
N TRP A 157 -9.30 27.17 -36.19
CA TRP A 157 -9.91 26.66 -37.43
C TRP A 157 -11.44 26.78 -37.41
N ARG A 158 -12.09 26.29 -36.36
CA ARG A 158 -13.57 26.29 -36.25
C ARG A 158 -14.18 27.65 -35.94
N ALA A 159 -13.43 28.59 -35.40
CA ALA A 159 -13.87 29.98 -35.28
C ALA A 159 -14.12 30.65 -36.63
N ARG A 160 -13.59 30.09 -37.72
CA ARG A 160 -13.81 30.56 -39.09
C ARG A 160 -15.08 29.99 -39.72
N SER A 161 -15.64 28.89 -39.19
CA SER A 161 -16.86 28.29 -39.70
C SER A 161 -18.10 28.81 -38.95
N ARG A 162 -19.16 29.11 -39.70
CA ARG A 162 -20.47 29.51 -39.14
C ARG A 162 -21.38 28.29 -39.07
N GLY A 163 -21.28 27.54 -37.98
CA GLY A 163 -22.31 26.55 -37.64
C GLY A 163 -23.59 27.25 -37.19
N ALA A 164 -24.75 26.72 -37.61
CA ALA A 164 -26.06 27.14 -37.11
C ALA A 164 -26.68 25.98 -36.34
N PHE A 165 -26.33 25.84 -35.07
CA PHE A 165 -26.97 24.88 -34.18
C PHE A 165 -28.06 25.59 -33.37
N GLY A 166 -29.25 24.99 -33.28
CA GLY A 166 -30.30 25.45 -32.40
C GLY A 166 -29.97 25.22 -30.92
N PHE A 167 -30.78 25.78 -30.02
CA PHE A 167 -30.65 25.54 -28.58
C PHE A 167 -30.99 24.09 -28.18
N LEU A 168 -31.83 23.39 -28.95
CA LEU A 168 -32.28 22.04 -28.63
C LEU A 168 -31.12 21.00 -28.55
N PRO A 169 -30.20 20.90 -29.53
CA PRO A 169 -29.01 20.05 -29.41
C PRO A 169 -28.17 20.33 -28.16
N LEU A 170 -28.02 21.62 -27.79
CA LEU A 170 -27.29 21.99 -26.58
C LEU A 170 -28.03 21.46 -25.35
N LEU A 171 -29.34 21.72 -25.24
CA LEU A 171 -30.16 21.26 -24.12
C LEU A 171 -30.06 19.73 -23.95
N VAL A 172 -30.12 18.98 -25.05
CA VAL A 172 -29.95 17.52 -25.03
C VAL A 172 -28.57 17.13 -24.49
N LEU A 173 -27.49 17.79 -24.92
CA LEU A 173 -26.13 17.55 -24.42
C LEU A 173 -26.00 17.87 -22.93
N LEU A 174 -26.60 18.97 -22.46
CA LEU A 174 -26.55 19.36 -21.05
C LEU A 174 -27.35 18.39 -20.17
N LEU A 175 -28.54 17.97 -20.60
CA LEU A 175 -29.34 16.96 -19.92
C LEU A 175 -28.64 15.61 -19.90
N ALA A 176 -28.01 15.21 -21.00
CA ALA A 176 -27.18 14.00 -21.06
C ALA A 176 -25.98 14.10 -20.11
N GLY A 177 -25.33 15.27 -20.03
CA GLY A 177 -24.25 15.54 -19.08
C GLY A 177 -24.69 15.43 -17.62
N ALA A 178 -25.85 15.97 -17.28
CA ALA A 178 -26.44 15.84 -15.95
C ALA A 178 -26.80 14.38 -15.63
N ALA A 179 -27.44 13.67 -16.56
CA ALA A 179 -27.79 12.27 -16.40
C ALA A 179 -26.57 11.34 -16.32
N ALA A 180 -25.46 11.70 -16.97
CA ALA A 180 -24.22 10.90 -16.94
C ALA A 180 -23.60 10.78 -15.54
N TRP A 181 -23.97 11.64 -14.58
CA TRP A 181 -23.58 11.50 -13.17
C TRP A 181 -24.31 10.36 -12.45
N LEU A 182 -25.40 9.81 -13.01
CA LEU A 182 -26.07 8.61 -12.51
C LEU A 182 -25.31 7.32 -12.84
N LEU A 183 -24.42 7.38 -13.84
CA LEU A 183 -23.56 6.25 -14.19
C LEU A 183 -22.41 6.11 -13.18
N PRO A 184 -21.95 4.88 -12.89
CA PRO A 184 -20.77 4.66 -12.07
C PRO A 184 -19.55 5.44 -12.59
N VAL A 185 -18.61 5.81 -11.70
CA VAL A 185 -17.31 6.39 -12.10
C VAL A 185 -16.54 5.43 -13.03
N ALA A 186 -16.84 4.14 -12.92
CA ALA A 186 -16.09 3.01 -13.39
C ALA A 186 -16.78 2.21 -14.52
N VAL A 187 -17.26 2.89 -15.58
CA VAL A 187 -18.07 2.23 -16.62
C VAL A 187 -17.23 1.28 -17.48
N GLY A 188 -17.76 0.08 -17.74
CA GLY A 188 -17.18 -0.88 -18.70
C GLY A 188 -15.95 -1.65 -18.21
N MET A 189 -15.60 -1.55 -16.92
CA MET A 189 -14.37 -2.13 -16.34
C MET A 189 -14.55 -3.52 -15.72
N GLY A 190 -15.61 -4.25 -16.10
CA GLY A 190 -15.82 -5.62 -15.67
C GLY A 190 -14.71 -6.55 -16.17
N GLY A 191 -14.12 -7.34 -15.26
CA GLY A 191 -13.07 -8.32 -15.58
C GLY A 191 -11.69 -7.73 -15.87
N LEU A 192 -11.44 -6.44 -15.61
CA LEU A 192 -10.09 -5.88 -15.60
C LEU A 192 -9.43 -6.12 -14.25
N ARG A 193 -8.11 -6.37 -14.26
CA ARG A 193 -7.26 -6.32 -13.05
C ARG A 193 -7.29 -4.90 -12.44
N SER A 194 -6.98 -4.78 -11.16
CA SER A 194 -7.10 -3.52 -10.40
C SER A 194 -6.25 -2.39 -10.97
N ASP A 195 -5.02 -2.69 -11.40
CA ASP A 195 -4.10 -1.75 -12.05
C ASP A 195 -4.68 -1.21 -13.38
N ALA A 196 -5.16 -2.10 -14.25
CA ALA A 196 -5.78 -1.72 -15.52
C ALA A 196 -7.08 -0.94 -15.31
N ARG A 197 -7.81 -1.22 -14.23
CA ARG A 197 -9.01 -0.48 -13.82
C ARG A 197 -8.65 0.96 -13.41
N ASP A 198 -7.59 1.15 -12.63
CA ASP A 198 -7.13 2.48 -12.23
C ASP A 198 -6.68 3.30 -13.44
N ILE A 199 -5.96 2.69 -14.38
CA ILE A 199 -5.57 3.33 -15.65
C ILE A 199 -6.81 3.78 -16.43
N ALA A 200 -7.79 2.89 -16.58
CA ALA A 200 -9.01 3.15 -17.35
C ALA A 200 -10.00 4.11 -16.67
N THR A 201 -9.82 4.38 -15.38
CA THR A 201 -10.68 5.30 -14.62
C THR A 201 -10.33 6.76 -14.94
N SER A 202 -11.34 7.57 -15.25
CA SER A 202 -11.16 9.01 -15.40
C SER A 202 -10.76 9.64 -14.06
N LYS A 203 -9.59 10.26 -14.02
CA LYS A 203 -9.07 10.90 -12.79
C LYS A 203 -9.93 12.09 -12.36
N GLY A 204 -10.48 12.84 -13.31
CA GLY A 204 -11.44 13.91 -13.03
C GLY A 204 -12.74 13.38 -12.42
N ALA A 205 -13.30 12.28 -12.95
CA ALA A 205 -14.51 11.69 -12.39
C ALA A 205 -14.27 11.12 -10.98
N TYR A 206 -13.12 10.46 -10.78
CA TYR A 206 -12.70 9.96 -9.48
C TYR A 206 -12.57 11.11 -8.47
N PHE A 207 -11.83 12.17 -8.82
CA PHE A 207 -11.60 13.32 -7.95
C PHE A 207 -12.90 13.93 -7.45
N VAL A 208 -13.87 14.17 -8.34
CA VAL A 208 -15.16 14.73 -7.94
C VAL A 208 -15.97 13.75 -7.09
N ALA A 209 -16.05 12.47 -7.50
CA ALA A 209 -16.84 11.48 -6.79
C ALA A 209 -16.30 11.23 -5.36
N ASP A 210 -14.99 11.13 -5.21
CA ASP A 210 -14.35 10.96 -3.91
C ASP A 210 -14.46 12.22 -3.05
N SER A 211 -14.28 13.41 -3.63
CA SER A 211 -14.48 14.69 -2.91
C SER A 211 -15.91 14.85 -2.40
N LEU A 212 -16.91 14.49 -3.22
CA LEU A 212 -18.32 14.52 -2.80
C LEU A 212 -18.62 13.46 -1.75
N ARG A 213 -18.04 12.26 -1.87
CA ARG A 213 -18.16 11.22 -0.84
C ARG A 213 -17.59 11.73 0.48
N TRP A 214 -16.40 12.33 0.47
CA TRP A 214 -15.76 12.90 1.64
C TRP A 214 -16.57 14.04 2.25
N ALA A 215 -17.05 15.00 1.46
CA ALA A 215 -17.89 16.09 1.94
C ALA A 215 -19.24 15.61 2.53
N ARG A 216 -19.76 14.48 2.04
CA ARG A 216 -20.98 13.85 2.59
C ARG A 216 -20.70 13.02 3.85
N ARG A 217 -19.45 12.65 4.15
CA ARG A 217 -19.13 11.86 5.35
C ARG A 217 -19.48 12.61 6.63
N ASP A 218 -19.34 13.93 6.67
CA ASP A 218 -19.80 14.75 7.80
C ASP A 218 -21.33 14.66 8.01
N ALA A 219 -22.10 14.43 6.92
CA ALA A 219 -23.55 14.21 6.99
C ALA A 219 -23.94 12.75 7.30
N SER A 220 -23.11 11.77 6.90
CA SER A 220 -23.34 10.33 7.13
C SER A 220 -22.81 9.83 8.46
N ALA A 221 -21.82 10.49 9.07
CA ALA A 221 -21.39 10.25 10.45
C ALA A 221 -22.53 10.55 11.45
N ALA A 222 -23.49 11.40 11.04
CA ALA A 222 -24.75 11.61 11.75
C ALA A 222 -25.82 10.53 11.47
N ALA A 223 -25.63 9.68 10.45
CA ALA A 223 -26.52 8.60 10.08
C ALA A 223 -25.82 7.24 10.26
N VAL A 224 -25.48 6.92 11.51
CA VAL A 224 -25.26 5.53 11.92
C VAL A 224 -26.54 4.78 11.58
N VAL A 225 -26.50 3.91 10.56
CA VAL A 225 -27.58 2.93 10.35
C VAL A 225 -27.66 2.14 11.65
N PRO A 226 -28.80 2.16 12.37
CA PRO A 226 -28.96 1.29 13.51
C PRO A 226 -28.82 -0.13 12.98
N VAL A 227 -27.83 -0.88 13.45
CA VAL A 227 -27.78 -2.33 13.26
C VAL A 227 -28.87 -2.93 14.16
N ALA A 228 -30.12 -2.63 13.82
CA ALA A 228 -31.32 -3.18 14.42
C ALA A 228 -31.89 -4.18 13.41
N ALA A 229 -31.29 -5.39 13.38
CA ALA A 229 -31.87 -6.67 12.91
C ALA A 229 -30.79 -7.73 12.57
N ALA A 230 -29.70 -7.81 13.34
CA ALA A 230 -28.81 -8.99 13.34
C ALA A 230 -28.51 -9.46 14.76
N ALA A 231 -29.51 -9.40 15.64
CA ALA A 231 -29.49 -10.04 16.94
C ALA A 231 -29.85 -11.53 16.79
N THR A 232 -29.01 -12.29 16.08
CA THR A 232 -28.85 -13.76 16.15
C THR A 232 -27.78 -14.21 15.14
N SER A 233 -26.57 -13.70 15.29
CA SER A 233 -25.37 -14.48 14.97
C SER A 233 -24.22 -13.91 15.79
N THR A 234 -23.44 -14.79 16.38
CA THR A 234 -22.32 -14.50 17.27
C THR A 234 -21.29 -13.62 16.56
N ALA A 235 -21.48 -12.31 16.65
CA ALA A 235 -20.36 -11.37 16.66
C ALA A 235 -19.40 -11.88 17.74
N SER A 236 -18.16 -12.18 17.37
CA SER A 236 -17.10 -12.13 18.38
C SER A 236 -16.48 -10.76 18.28
N PRO A 237 -16.80 -9.85 19.21
CA PRO A 237 -15.74 -9.11 19.84
C PRO A 237 -14.85 -10.18 20.47
N ALA A 238 -13.69 -10.45 19.88
CA ALA A 238 -12.67 -11.21 20.57
C ALA A 238 -12.16 -10.32 21.71
N GLN A 239 -12.95 -10.18 22.80
CA GLN A 239 -12.68 -9.50 24.07
C GLN A 239 -13.94 -9.47 24.95
N GLY A 240 -13.80 -9.84 26.23
CA GLY A 240 -14.89 -9.86 27.21
C GLY A 240 -15.66 -8.54 27.26
N ALA A 241 -16.99 -8.64 27.44
CA ALA A 241 -17.97 -7.55 27.55
C ALA A 241 -17.43 -6.19 27.10
N ALA A 242 -17.43 -5.94 25.78
CA ALA A 242 -17.03 -4.67 25.20
C ALA A 242 -17.67 -3.53 25.98
N ASN A 243 -16.85 -2.73 26.67
CA ASN A 243 -17.34 -1.51 27.28
C ASN A 243 -17.80 -0.61 26.13
N PRO A 244 -19.12 -0.33 25.98
CA PRO A 244 -19.60 0.46 24.85
C PRO A 244 -18.96 1.86 24.80
N GLU A 245 -18.45 2.34 25.93
CA GLU A 245 -17.74 3.61 26.04
C GLU A 245 -16.28 3.55 25.55
N TYR A 246 -15.63 2.39 25.62
CA TYR A 246 -14.23 2.18 25.25
C TYR A 246 -14.09 0.90 24.41
N PRO A 247 -14.46 0.95 23.12
CA PRO A 247 -14.63 -0.25 22.28
C PRO A 247 -13.37 -1.09 22.07
N PHE A 248 -12.18 -0.50 22.22
CA PHE A 248 -10.90 -1.19 22.06
C PHE A 248 -10.29 -1.64 23.40
N LEU A 249 -10.87 -1.26 24.55
CA LEU A 249 -10.30 -1.57 25.86
C LEU A 249 -10.55 -3.03 26.25
N ARG A 250 -9.48 -3.71 26.64
CA ARG A 250 -9.52 -5.12 27.02
C ARG A 250 -8.43 -5.55 27.96
N ARG A 251 -8.57 -6.75 28.54
CA ARG A 251 -7.46 -7.41 29.22
C ARG A 251 -6.34 -7.72 28.24
N GLU A 252 -5.12 -7.42 28.66
CA GLU A 252 -3.92 -7.74 27.89
C GLU A 252 -3.55 -9.22 28.05
N THR A 253 -3.52 -9.93 26.93
CA THR A 253 -3.37 -11.40 26.87
C THR A 253 -2.45 -11.87 25.76
N THR A 254 -1.64 -11.00 25.15
CA THR A 254 -0.74 -11.36 24.06
C THR A 254 0.25 -12.43 24.53
N PRO A 255 0.39 -13.55 23.79
CA PRO A 255 1.36 -14.59 24.13
C PRO A 255 2.78 -14.11 23.86
N ASP A 256 3.74 -14.66 24.61
CA ASP A 256 5.16 -14.47 24.31
C ASP A 256 5.60 -15.45 23.22
N ALA A 257 5.34 -15.09 21.96
CA ALA A 257 5.77 -15.88 20.80
C ALA A 257 7.27 -15.77 20.51
N LEU A 258 7.93 -14.70 20.98
CA LEU A 258 9.34 -14.42 20.69
C LEU A 258 10.28 -15.03 21.73
N GLY A 259 9.89 -15.10 23.01
CA GLY A 259 10.71 -15.58 24.13
C GLY A 259 11.50 -16.86 23.88
N PRO A 260 10.92 -17.91 23.26
CA PRO A 260 11.65 -19.14 22.95
C PRO A 260 12.92 -18.94 22.09
N TYR A 261 13.01 -17.84 21.34
CA TYR A 261 14.12 -17.52 20.45
C TYR A 261 15.21 -16.66 21.10
N PHE A 262 14.97 -16.08 22.29
CA PHE A 262 15.90 -15.15 22.92
C PHE A 262 16.59 -15.73 24.17
N GLY A 263 17.85 -15.36 24.34
CA GLY A 263 18.68 -15.64 25.51
C GLY A 263 18.65 -14.53 26.56
N PRO A 264 19.18 -14.79 27.77
CA PRO A 264 19.36 -13.75 28.79
C PRO A 264 20.39 -12.71 28.34
N THR A 265 20.26 -11.50 28.86
CA THR A 265 21.27 -10.44 28.71
C THR A 265 22.47 -10.71 29.62
N ARG A 266 23.63 -10.16 29.28
CA ARG A 266 24.91 -10.43 29.96
C ARG A 266 24.95 -9.99 31.42
N ASP A 267 24.22 -8.93 31.76
CA ASP A 267 24.21 -8.32 33.10
C ASP A 267 22.86 -8.46 33.82
N GLY A 268 21.93 -9.23 33.24
CA GLY A 268 20.60 -9.45 33.79
C GLY A 268 19.64 -8.27 33.69
N ARG A 269 20.06 -7.13 33.09
CA ARG A 269 19.14 -6.01 32.83
C ARG A 269 18.30 -6.28 31.58
N PRO A 270 17.09 -5.70 31.46
CA PRO A 270 16.33 -5.77 30.21
C PRO A 270 17.14 -5.27 29.00
N PRO A 271 16.94 -5.84 27.79
CA PRO A 271 17.73 -5.50 26.61
C PRO A 271 17.37 -4.10 26.09
N ASN A 272 18.30 -3.50 25.34
CA ASN A 272 18.00 -2.30 24.54
C ASN A 272 17.14 -2.69 23.33
N ILE A 273 16.31 -1.76 22.87
CA ILE A 273 15.49 -1.93 21.67
C ILE A 273 15.87 -0.86 20.64
N VAL A 274 16.13 -1.27 19.41
CA VAL A 274 16.35 -0.37 18.27
C VAL A 274 15.34 -0.72 17.19
N VAL A 275 14.50 0.23 16.80
CA VAL A 275 13.50 0.07 15.74
C VAL A 275 13.86 0.99 14.58
N ILE A 276 14.10 0.41 13.41
CA ILE A 276 14.47 1.12 12.18
C ILE A 276 13.30 0.98 11.21
N VAL A 277 12.64 2.10 10.93
CA VAL A 277 11.59 2.23 9.93
C VAL A 277 12.24 2.73 8.64
N VAL A 278 12.23 1.88 7.62
CA VAL A 278 12.86 2.15 6.33
C VAL A 278 11.80 2.63 5.34
N GLU A 279 11.87 3.91 4.99
CA GLU A 279 10.98 4.55 4.01
C GLU A 279 10.84 3.72 2.74
N GLY A 280 9.60 3.41 2.34
CA GLY A 280 9.26 2.75 1.09
C GLY A 280 9.68 1.27 0.98
N LEU A 281 10.34 0.68 1.98
CA LEU A 281 10.87 -0.69 1.91
C LEU A 281 9.75 -1.73 1.72
N GLY A 282 9.75 -2.44 0.59
CA GLY A 282 8.74 -3.44 0.25
C GLY A 282 9.31 -4.79 -0.19
N ARG A 283 8.55 -5.86 0.02
CA ARG A 283 8.95 -7.25 -0.29
C ARG A 283 9.10 -7.56 -1.77
N SER A 284 8.54 -6.72 -2.65
CA SER A 284 8.72 -6.89 -4.10
C SER A 284 10.17 -6.70 -4.56
N PHE A 285 11.03 -6.03 -3.79
CA PHE A 285 12.43 -5.75 -4.14
C PHE A 285 13.43 -5.95 -2.99
N SER A 286 13.02 -6.57 -1.89
CA SER A 286 13.86 -6.80 -0.70
C SER A 286 13.54 -8.15 -0.09
N GLY A 287 14.55 -8.96 0.20
CA GLY A 287 14.40 -10.29 0.80
C GLY A 287 14.27 -11.44 -0.20
N PRO A 288 14.19 -12.69 0.29
CA PRO A 288 14.08 -13.90 -0.55
C PRO A 288 12.85 -13.84 -1.45
N ASP A 289 12.91 -14.44 -2.65
CA ASP A 289 11.79 -14.53 -3.61
C ASP A 289 11.13 -13.17 -3.99
N ALA A 290 11.84 -12.05 -3.80
CA ALA A 290 11.37 -10.74 -4.21
C ALA A 290 11.11 -10.72 -5.73
N ALA A 291 9.89 -10.35 -6.15
CA ALA A 291 9.45 -10.45 -7.55
C ALA A 291 10.31 -9.64 -8.54
N LEU A 292 10.90 -8.52 -8.10
CA LEU A 292 11.80 -7.67 -8.88
C LEU A 292 13.29 -8.03 -8.66
N GLY A 293 13.58 -9.07 -7.87
CA GLY A 293 14.91 -9.35 -7.33
C GLY A 293 15.22 -8.47 -6.11
N SER A 294 16.08 -8.95 -5.22
CA SER A 294 16.45 -8.18 -4.02
C SER A 294 17.50 -7.13 -4.34
N PHE A 295 17.19 -5.85 -4.08
CA PHE A 295 18.11 -4.71 -4.16
C PHE A 295 18.65 -4.29 -2.79
N THR A 296 18.45 -5.13 -1.77
CA THR A 296 18.91 -4.89 -0.39
C THR A 296 19.84 -6.00 0.11
N PRO A 297 21.03 -6.17 -0.50
CA PRO A 297 21.92 -7.29 -0.17
C PRO A 297 22.34 -7.33 1.30
N PHE A 298 22.52 -6.18 1.98
CA PHE A 298 22.81 -6.19 3.41
C PHE A 298 21.60 -6.65 4.24
N LEU A 299 20.39 -6.19 3.92
CA LEU A 299 19.20 -6.68 4.62
C LEU A 299 18.96 -8.18 4.38
N ASP A 300 19.32 -8.72 3.22
CA ASP A 300 19.28 -10.17 2.95
C ASP A 300 20.28 -10.92 3.87
N GLU A 301 21.51 -10.43 4.00
CA GLU A 301 22.51 -10.96 4.94
C GLU A 301 22.02 -10.90 6.39
N LEU A 302 21.37 -9.80 6.78
CA LEU A 302 20.82 -9.62 8.11
C LEU A 302 19.65 -10.58 8.36
N ALA A 303 18.72 -10.72 7.41
CA ALA A 303 17.58 -11.61 7.50
C ALA A 303 17.99 -13.07 7.72
N ALA A 304 19.04 -13.54 7.02
CA ALA A 304 19.54 -14.92 7.14
C ALA A 304 20.01 -15.30 8.57
N ARG A 305 20.32 -14.33 9.42
CA ARG A 305 20.74 -14.52 10.82
C ARG A 305 19.74 -13.96 11.85
N SER A 306 18.49 -13.78 11.43
CA SER A 306 17.43 -13.13 12.21
C SER A 306 16.20 -14.02 12.36
N LEU A 307 15.20 -13.54 13.10
CA LEU A 307 13.82 -13.96 12.88
C LEU A 307 13.27 -13.15 11.71
N TYR A 308 12.85 -13.81 10.65
CA TYR A 308 12.34 -13.18 9.42
C TYR A 308 10.86 -13.50 9.23
N PHE A 309 10.05 -12.48 8.96
CA PHE A 309 8.61 -12.65 8.75
C PHE A 309 8.29 -12.47 7.26
N ASP A 310 8.00 -13.57 6.59
CA ASP A 310 7.79 -13.61 5.14
C ASP A 310 6.53 -12.87 4.70
N ASN A 311 5.50 -12.87 5.55
CA ASN A 311 4.14 -12.37 5.27
C ASN A 311 3.75 -11.20 6.20
N PHE A 312 4.68 -10.28 6.44
CA PHE A 312 4.46 -9.12 7.31
C PHE A 312 3.84 -7.93 6.55
N MET A 313 2.93 -7.21 7.21
CA MET A 313 2.12 -6.17 6.56
C MET A 313 2.18 -4.81 7.27
N ALA A 314 2.40 -3.77 6.48
CA ALA A 314 2.16 -2.40 6.89
C ALA A 314 0.65 -2.11 6.95
N ASN A 315 0.19 -1.40 7.98
CA ASN A 315 -1.23 -1.04 8.13
C ASN A 315 -1.68 0.14 7.25
N GLN A 316 -0.76 0.71 6.48
CA GLN A 316 -0.99 1.89 5.67
C GLN A 316 -0.20 1.83 4.35
N GLY A 317 -0.70 2.52 3.34
CA GLY A 317 -0.05 2.63 2.02
C GLY A 317 0.84 3.86 1.84
N ARG A 318 1.05 4.62 2.93
CA ARG A 318 1.81 5.89 3.06
C ARG A 318 2.30 6.05 4.51
N THR A 319 3.32 6.85 4.76
CA THR A 319 3.99 7.00 6.06
C THR A 319 3.08 7.39 7.24
N PHE A 320 2.04 8.21 7.03
CA PHE A 320 1.18 8.81 8.09
C PHE A 320 0.65 7.88 9.21
N GLY A 321 0.59 6.56 8.96
CA GLY A 321 0.08 5.56 9.89
C GLY A 321 1.14 4.71 10.60
N VAL A 322 2.43 4.82 10.23
CA VAL A 322 3.46 3.87 10.69
C VAL A 322 3.75 3.98 12.17
N LEU A 323 4.01 5.17 12.70
CA LEU A 323 4.35 5.32 14.11
C LEU A 323 3.18 4.90 15.03
N PRO A 324 1.92 5.35 14.79
CA PRO A 324 0.79 4.91 15.60
C PRO A 324 0.51 3.40 15.57
N SER A 325 0.68 2.76 14.41
CA SER A 325 0.46 1.32 14.29
C SER A 325 1.60 0.52 14.94
N LEU A 326 2.86 0.87 14.63
CA LEU A 326 4.04 0.13 15.06
C LEU A 326 4.34 0.29 16.55
N PHE A 327 4.31 1.53 17.06
CA PHE A 327 4.68 1.84 18.45
C PHE A 327 3.50 1.86 19.41
N GLY A 328 2.27 2.06 18.91
CA GLY A 328 1.09 2.14 19.76
C GLY A 328 0.07 1.02 19.58
N SER A 329 0.16 0.22 18.50
CA SER A 329 -0.89 -0.74 18.12
C SER A 329 -2.29 -0.09 18.08
N LEU A 330 -2.38 1.12 17.54
CA LEU A 330 -3.57 1.97 17.68
C LEU A 330 -4.59 1.79 16.55
N PRO A 331 -5.87 2.12 16.81
CA PRO A 331 -6.86 2.20 15.75
C PRO A 331 -6.51 3.28 14.71
N THR A 332 -7.03 3.12 13.49
CA THR A 332 -6.64 3.91 12.32
C THR A 332 -7.15 5.34 12.33
N ALA A 333 -8.22 5.66 13.07
CA ALA A 333 -8.95 6.93 12.99
C ALA A 333 -9.45 7.24 11.56
N GLU A 334 -10.03 8.43 11.35
CA GLU A 334 -10.55 8.81 10.03
C GLU A 334 -9.44 9.13 9.03
N GLN A 335 -8.47 9.95 9.44
CA GLN A 335 -7.38 10.45 8.60
C GLN A 335 -6.00 9.86 8.95
N GLY A 336 -5.98 8.82 9.79
CA GLY A 336 -4.79 8.41 10.53
C GLY A 336 -4.86 8.88 11.97
N PHE A 337 -4.32 8.10 12.91
CA PHE A 337 -4.36 8.44 14.33
C PHE A 337 -3.61 9.73 14.64
N ALA A 338 -2.41 9.91 14.06
CA ALA A 338 -1.60 11.11 14.23
C ALA A 338 -2.28 12.38 13.69
N ALA A 339 -3.15 12.24 12.68
CA ALA A 339 -3.90 13.36 12.10
C ALA A 339 -4.94 13.98 13.07
N LEU A 340 -5.20 13.35 14.23
CA LEU A 340 -5.98 13.97 15.32
C LEU A 340 -5.21 15.13 15.99
N GLY A 341 -3.91 15.24 15.74
CA GLY A 341 -3.06 16.34 16.22
C GLY A 341 -3.16 16.50 17.74
N PRO A 342 -3.38 17.72 18.27
CA PRO A 342 -3.52 17.95 19.71
C PRO A 342 -4.66 17.19 20.40
N LYS A 343 -5.61 16.62 19.63
CA LYS A 343 -6.73 15.85 20.16
C LYS A 343 -6.42 14.36 20.28
N MET A 344 -5.24 13.88 19.86
CA MET A 344 -4.86 12.48 20.01
C MET A 344 -5.08 11.99 21.45
N PRO A 345 -5.87 10.92 21.66
CA PRO A 345 -6.10 10.41 23.00
C PRO A 345 -4.85 9.74 23.55
N ALA A 346 -4.55 9.99 24.82
CA ALA A 346 -3.48 9.30 25.54
C ALA A 346 -3.73 7.78 25.55
N HIS A 347 -2.66 7.02 25.41
CA HIS A 347 -2.68 5.55 25.23
C HIS A 347 -1.39 4.94 25.77
N ALA A 348 -1.37 3.62 25.90
CA ALA A 348 -0.17 2.88 26.23
C ALA A 348 0.47 2.35 24.95
N GLY A 349 1.71 2.74 24.71
CA GLY A 349 2.53 2.28 23.59
C GLY A 349 3.88 1.78 24.06
N LEU A 350 4.77 1.47 23.13
CA LEU A 350 6.07 0.89 23.41
C LEU A 350 6.94 1.87 24.21
N PHE A 351 6.98 3.14 23.81
CA PHE A 351 7.90 4.10 24.40
C PHE A 351 7.47 4.50 25.81
N ASN A 352 6.21 4.91 26.02
CA ASN A 352 5.76 5.37 27.33
C ASN A 352 5.70 4.24 28.37
N VAL A 353 5.33 3.01 27.99
CA VAL A 353 5.34 1.86 28.90
C VAL A 353 6.77 1.53 29.35
N LEU A 354 7.76 1.65 28.47
CA LEU A 354 9.16 1.38 28.79
C LEU A 354 9.81 2.56 29.53
N HIS A 355 9.49 3.81 29.17
CA HIS A 355 9.95 5.02 29.86
C HIS A 355 9.67 4.94 31.37
N ARG A 356 8.45 4.54 31.73
CA ARG A 356 8.00 4.39 33.12
C ARG A 356 8.64 3.23 33.87
N GLN A 357 9.37 2.38 33.16
CA GLN A 357 10.14 1.26 33.71
C GLN A 357 11.65 1.48 33.59
N GLY A 358 12.06 2.74 33.41
CA GLY A 358 13.46 3.16 33.48
C GLY A 358 14.22 3.12 32.17
N TYR A 359 13.55 2.89 31.03
CA TYR A 359 14.19 3.07 29.73
C TYR A 359 14.36 4.55 29.39
N ARG A 360 15.48 4.88 28.76
CA ARG A 360 15.63 6.15 28.04
C ARG A 360 15.22 6.00 26.59
N SER A 361 14.57 6.99 26.02
CA SER A 361 14.02 6.93 24.67
C SER A 361 14.57 8.03 23.77
N ALA A 362 14.88 7.68 22.54
CA ALA A 362 15.21 8.66 21.51
C ALA A 362 14.61 8.28 20.17
N PHE A 363 14.31 9.28 19.34
CA PHE A 363 13.82 9.10 17.98
C PHE A 363 14.57 10.01 17.03
N TYR A 364 15.06 9.47 15.92
CA TYR A 364 15.82 10.21 14.91
C TYR A 364 15.14 10.15 13.56
N SER A 365 14.94 11.33 12.96
CA SER A 365 14.51 11.49 11.57
C SER A 365 15.36 12.53 10.85
N GLY A 366 15.59 12.32 9.55
CA GLY A 366 16.19 13.34 8.68
C GLY A 366 15.22 14.44 8.26
N THR A 367 13.92 14.28 8.54
CA THR A 367 12.82 15.14 8.09
C THR A 367 12.25 16.01 9.20
N ASP A 368 11.33 16.90 8.85
CA ASP A 368 10.55 17.65 9.85
C ASP A 368 9.50 16.74 10.46
N ALA A 369 9.67 16.35 11.73
CA ALA A 369 8.71 15.49 12.42
C ALA A 369 7.37 16.19 12.70
N ALA A 370 7.22 17.50 12.43
CA ALA A 370 5.90 18.12 12.43
C ALA A 370 5.03 17.62 11.25
N PHE A 371 5.64 17.15 10.16
CA PHE A 371 4.93 16.50 9.05
C PHE A 371 4.15 15.28 9.57
N ASP A 372 2.91 15.10 9.10
CA ASP A 372 1.99 14.04 9.57
C ASP A 372 1.75 14.00 11.10
N ASN A 373 2.12 15.05 11.83
CA ASN A 373 2.07 15.14 13.30
C ASN A 373 2.90 14.08 14.05
N GLU A 374 3.96 13.55 13.44
CA GLU A 374 4.82 12.53 14.07
C GLU A 374 5.40 13.01 15.41
N ARG A 375 5.86 14.27 15.50
CA ARG A 375 6.39 14.89 16.72
C ARG A 375 5.37 14.92 17.84
N ALA A 376 4.11 15.25 17.54
CA ALA A 376 3.06 15.27 18.54
C ALA A 376 2.74 13.85 19.03
N PHE A 377 2.80 12.86 18.14
CA PHE A 377 2.64 11.45 18.50
C PHE A 377 3.81 10.96 19.40
N LEU A 378 5.06 11.25 19.03
CA LEU A 378 6.25 10.89 19.80
C LEU A 378 6.27 11.55 21.19
N GLN A 379 5.76 12.78 21.31
CA GLN A 379 5.57 13.44 22.61
C GLN A 379 4.52 12.74 23.47
N LEU A 380 3.42 12.27 22.87
CA LEU A 380 2.38 11.49 23.56
C LEU A 380 2.88 10.11 23.99
N GLU A 381 3.82 9.54 23.23
CA GLU A 381 4.57 8.33 23.53
C GLU A 381 5.69 8.54 24.56
N GLU A 382 5.83 9.74 25.15
CA GLU A 382 6.85 10.05 26.16
C GLU A 382 8.30 9.77 25.68
N VAL A 383 8.59 10.08 24.41
CA VAL A 383 9.96 10.01 23.87
C VAL A 383 10.80 11.15 24.47
N ASP A 384 11.92 10.82 25.15
CA ASP A 384 12.75 11.82 25.83
C ASP A 384 13.41 12.79 24.83
N ASP A 385 14.01 12.24 23.77
CA ASP A 385 14.81 12.99 22.81
C ASP A 385 14.32 12.76 21.36
N VAL A 386 13.69 13.77 20.76
CA VAL A 386 13.31 13.76 19.33
C VAL A 386 14.28 14.64 18.54
N VAL A 387 15.10 14.00 17.70
CA VAL A 387 16.06 14.63 16.79
C VAL A 387 15.50 14.59 15.37
N ASP A 388 15.23 15.77 14.81
CA ASP A 388 14.63 15.94 13.49
C ASP A 388 15.28 17.11 12.74
N LEU A 389 14.68 17.53 11.62
CA LEU A 389 15.16 18.64 10.79
C LEU A 389 15.39 19.95 11.56
N SER A 390 14.64 20.20 12.63
CA SER A 390 14.67 21.46 13.39
C SER A 390 15.85 21.57 14.35
N ASN A 391 16.38 20.43 14.83
CA ASN A 391 17.43 20.37 15.85
C ASN A 391 18.55 19.37 15.50
N PHE A 392 18.72 19.06 14.22
CA PHE A 392 19.71 18.09 13.72
C PHE A 392 21.16 18.41 14.12
N GLY A 393 21.48 19.69 14.26
CA GLY A 393 22.78 20.18 14.70
C GLY A 393 23.76 20.53 13.56
N PRO A 394 24.90 21.15 13.89
CA PRO A 394 25.91 21.53 12.91
C PRO A 394 26.72 20.33 12.40
N GLY A 395 27.39 20.50 11.27
CA GLY A 395 28.29 19.48 10.70
C GLY A 395 27.63 18.49 9.74
N TYR A 396 26.31 18.58 9.55
CA TYR A 396 25.54 17.77 8.61
C TYR A 396 25.00 18.62 7.47
N GLN A 397 24.91 18.04 6.27
CA GLN A 397 24.45 18.76 5.08
C GLN A 397 23.05 18.29 4.66
N ARG A 398 22.12 19.24 4.47
CA ARG A 398 20.81 18.93 3.88
C ARG A 398 20.99 18.39 2.47
N ASN A 399 20.07 17.53 2.05
CA ASN A 399 20.06 17.00 0.69
C ASN A 399 19.78 18.17 -0.29
N PRO A 400 20.71 18.55 -1.18
CA PRO A 400 20.51 19.66 -2.10
C PRO A 400 19.50 19.34 -3.22
N PHE A 401 19.06 18.08 -3.33
CA PHE A 401 18.13 17.61 -4.36
C PHE A 401 16.72 17.33 -3.84
N SER A 402 16.46 17.64 -2.57
CA SER A 402 15.21 17.28 -1.90
C SER A 402 14.89 18.24 -0.76
N ASP A 403 13.63 18.70 -0.72
CA ASP A 403 13.14 19.55 0.37
C ASP A 403 12.79 18.75 1.64
N TRP A 404 12.85 17.42 1.60
CA TRP A 404 12.50 16.55 2.73
C TRP A 404 13.46 16.69 3.92
N GLY A 405 14.73 17.04 3.69
CA GLY A 405 15.71 17.26 4.75
C GLY A 405 17.06 16.58 4.52
N TYR A 406 17.52 15.80 5.50
CA TYR A 406 18.83 15.14 5.49
C TYR A 406 18.75 13.75 4.86
N ALA A 407 19.69 13.42 3.97
CA ALA A 407 19.80 12.08 3.40
C ALA A 407 20.26 11.05 4.45
N ASP A 408 20.04 9.76 4.18
CA ASP A 408 20.19 8.70 5.18
C ASP A 408 21.63 8.54 5.67
N ARG A 409 22.62 8.94 4.87
CA ARG A 409 24.02 9.00 5.32
C ARG A 409 24.21 10.02 6.44
N GLU A 410 23.55 11.17 6.37
CA GLU A 410 23.64 12.19 7.41
C GLU A 410 22.86 11.76 8.64
N LEU A 411 21.66 11.17 8.47
CA LEU A 411 20.88 10.54 9.55
C LEU A 411 21.69 9.49 10.30
N VAL A 412 22.27 8.51 9.60
CA VAL A 412 23.08 7.47 10.25
C VAL A 412 24.32 8.07 10.92
N SER A 413 24.97 9.07 10.31
CA SER A 413 26.10 9.75 10.97
C SER A 413 25.67 10.48 12.25
N ARG A 414 24.48 11.08 12.25
CA ARG A 414 23.90 11.76 13.40
C ARG A 414 23.58 10.80 14.55
N VAL A 415 22.94 9.67 14.24
CA VAL A 415 22.63 8.60 15.21
C VAL A 415 23.92 8.02 15.79
N LEU A 416 24.92 7.72 14.95
CA LEU A 416 26.20 7.15 15.40
C LEU A 416 26.98 8.12 16.30
N ALA A 417 26.94 9.43 16.02
CA ALA A 417 27.60 10.43 16.86
C ALA A 417 27.02 10.47 18.28
N ASP A 418 25.72 10.20 18.45
CA ASP A 418 25.05 10.14 19.75
C ASP A 418 25.08 8.75 20.39
N SER A 419 25.62 7.73 19.71
CA SER A 419 25.63 6.34 20.18
C SER A 419 26.25 6.17 21.59
N ASN A 420 27.29 6.95 21.90
CA ASN A 420 27.96 6.93 23.20
C ASN A 420 27.15 7.62 24.32
N ARG A 421 26.07 8.34 23.97
CA ARG A 421 25.17 9.01 24.93
C ARG A 421 24.01 8.11 25.33
N LEU A 422 23.75 7.02 24.60
CA LEU A 422 22.72 6.05 24.91
C LEU A 422 23.08 5.31 26.21
N ARG A 423 22.18 5.34 27.19
CA ARG A 423 22.36 4.68 28.49
C ARG A 423 21.41 3.48 28.59
N PRO A 424 21.93 2.23 28.62
CA PRO A 424 21.09 1.05 28.78
C PRO A 424 20.32 1.00 30.11
N PRO A 425 19.06 0.52 30.12
CA PRO A 425 18.30 0.13 28.94
C PRO A 425 17.74 1.34 28.17
N PHE A 426 17.68 1.26 26.85
CA PHE A 426 17.10 2.31 26.00
C PHE A 426 16.20 1.77 24.89
N VAL A 427 15.29 2.62 24.39
CA VAL A 427 14.54 2.40 23.14
C VAL A 427 14.93 3.49 22.14
N LEU A 428 15.35 3.10 20.94
CA LEU A 428 15.76 4.00 19.88
C LEU A 428 14.92 3.77 18.63
N GLY A 429 14.22 4.81 18.17
CA GLY A 429 13.57 4.84 16.86
C GLY A 429 14.44 5.56 15.82
N ILE A 430 14.52 5.02 14.60
CA ILE A 430 15.19 5.65 13.45
C ILE A 430 14.25 5.55 12.25
N GLN A 431 13.97 6.67 11.59
CA GLN A 431 13.16 6.72 10.37
C GLN A 431 13.98 7.32 9.21
N THR A 432 14.17 6.53 8.15
CA THR A 432 14.91 6.95 6.95
C THR A 432 14.04 7.78 6.00
N ILE A 433 14.63 8.37 4.95
CA ILE A 433 13.88 9.18 3.97
C ILE A 433 14.41 9.10 2.53
N SER A 434 15.62 8.58 2.29
CA SER A 434 16.24 8.71 0.97
C SER A 434 15.54 7.88 -0.12
N MET A 435 14.72 6.92 0.28
CA MET A 435 13.78 6.18 -0.58
C MET A 435 12.46 6.93 -0.81
N HIS A 436 12.46 8.27 -0.79
CA HIS A 436 11.30 9.09 -1.13
C HIS A 436 11.62 10.02 -2.32
N THR A 437 10.59 10.42 -3.08
CA THR A 437 10.74 11.40 -4.17
C THR A 437 11.48 12.66 -3.72
N SER A 438 12.49 13.16 -4.45
CA SER A 438 12.91 12.85 -5.84
C SER A 438 13.79 11.59 -6.05
N TYR A 439 14.12 10.82 -5.00
CA TYR A 439 15.11 9.72 -5.00
C TYR A 439 16.56 10.12 -5.30
N ALA A 440 16.83 11.41 -5.38
CA ALA A 440 18.17 11.93 -5.61
C ALA A 440 18.90 12.17 -4.28
N PHE A 441 20.16 11.78 -4.21
CA PHE A 441 21.02 12.00 -3.05
C PHE A 441 22.48 12.27 -3.46
N PRO A 442 23.30 12.86 -2.56
CA PRO A 442 24.72 13.05 -2.82
C PRO A 442 25.45 11.73 -3.11
N GLY A 443 26.04 11.62 -4.31
CA GLY A 443 26.74 10.41 -4.76
C GLY A 443 25.89 9.47 -5.64
N GLN A 444 24.75 9.93 -6.15
CA GLN A 444 23.83 9.17 -7.02
C GLN A 444 24.53 8.31 -8.08
N GLU A 445 25.50 8.88 -8.82
CA GLU A 445 26.12 8.22 -9.97
C GLU A 445 26.88 6.94 -9.59
N ARG A 446 27.51 6.93 -8.40
CA ARG A 446 28.17 5.72 -7.87
C ARG A 446 27.16 4.60 -7.66
N TYR A 447 25.95 4.93 -7.22
CA TYR A 447 24.90 3.96 -6.96
C TYR A 447 24.17 3.53 -8.23
N ARG A 448 24.08 4.37 -9.26
CA ARG A 448 23.64 3.93 -10.60
C ARG A 448 24.58 2.88 -11.17
N GLN A 449 25.89 3.06 -11.03
CA GLN A 449 26.87 2.04 -11.42
C GLN A 449 26.77 0.77 -10.57
N ARG A 450 26.45 0.89 -9.27
CA ARG A 450 26.19 -0.26 -8.40
C ARG A 450 24.91 -0.99 -8.79
N MET A 451 23.88 -0.25 -9.21
CA MET A 451 22.64 -0.80 -9.70
C MET A 451 22.89 -1.65 -10.95
N GLU A 452 23.69 -1.19 -11.92
CA GLU A 452 24.05 -2.01 -13.08
C GLU A 452 24.78 -3.32 -12.68
N ARG A 453 25.73 -3.25 -11.73
CA ARG A 453 26.37 -4.47 -11.19
C ARG A 453 25.36 -5.37 -10.49
N ARG A 454 24.42 -4.80 -9.74
CA ARG A 454 23.36 -5.57 -9.07
C ARG A 454 22.44 -6.25 -10.08
N LEU A 455 22.15 -5.63 -11.23
CA LEU A 455 21.42 -6.27 -12.32
C LEU A 455 22.20 -7.47 -12.89
N ASP A 456 23.53 -7.37 -12.98
CA ASP A 456 24.38 -8.51 -13.38
C ASP A 456 24.33 -9.64 -12.33
N GLU A 457 24.47 -9.31 -11.04
CA GLU A 457 24.38 -10.28 -9.93
C GLU A 457 23.03 -10.99 -9.85
N LEU A 458 21.94 -10.25 -10.09
CA LEU A 458 20.58 -10.76 -10.14
C LEU A 458 20.25 -11.49 -11.46
N ASN A 459 21.22 -11.59 -12.37
CA ASN A 459 21.06 -12.17 -13.71
C ASN A 459 19.87 -11.59 -14.48
N VAL A 460 19.64 -10.27 -14.37
CA VAL A 460 18.53 -9.59 -15.03
C VAL A 460 18.75 -9.61 -16.56
N PRO A 461 17.82 -10.21 -17.33
CA PRO A 461 17.95 -10.31 -18.79
C PRO A 461 18.09 -8.94 -19.45
N ALA A 462 18.91 -8.88 -20.51
CA ALA A 462 19.17 -7.64 -21.24
C ALA A 462 17.88 -6.97 -21.76
N SER A 463 16.86 -7.77 -22.12
CA SER A 463 15.54 -7.31 -22.55
C SER A 463 14.76 -6.56 -21.46
N LYS A 464 14.96 -6.88 -20.17
CA LYS A 464 14.28 -6.25 -19.04
C LYS A 464 15.04 -5.05 -18.47
N ARG A 465 16.35 -4.95 -18.70
CA ARG A 465 17.18 -3.83 -18.19
C ARG A 465 16.63 -2.43 -18.51
N PRO A 466 16.01 -2.15 -19.69
CA PRO A 466 15.39 -0.86 -19.94
C PRO A 466 14.34 -0.46 -18.90
N GLU A 467 13.54 -1.41 -18.39
CA GLU A 467 12.53 -1.14 -17.35
C GLU A 467 13.19 -0.76 -16.02
N TYR A 468 14.27 -1.47 -15.63
CA TYR A 468 15.03 -1.13 -14.43
C TYR A 468 15.72 0.23 -14.57
N ARG A 469 16.28 0.53 -15.74
CA ARG A 469 16.96 1.81 -16.03
C ARG A 469 15.98 2.99 -16.05
N ALA A 470 14.72 2.77 -16.43
CA ALA A 470 13.67 3.78 -16.32
C ALA A 470 13.41 4.20 -14.86
N HIS A 471 13.76 3.35 -13.90
CA HIS A 471 13.67 3.58 -12.46
C HIS A 471 15.04 3.59 -11.75
N ALA A 472 16.12 3.93 -12.49
CA ALA A 472 17.49 3.82 -11.98
C ALA A 472 17.72 4.59 -10.67
N ASP A 473 17.09 5.75 -10.50
CA ASP A 473 17.24 6.55 -9.28
C ASP A 473 16.59 5.90 -8.06
N ILE A 474 15.46 5.24 -8.24
CA ILE A 474 14.78 4.48 -7.20
C ILE A 474 15.65 3.29 -6.77
N TYR A 475 16.11 2.46 -7.70
CA TYR A 475 16.98 1.32 -7.40
C TYR A 475 18.33 1.75 -6.79
N SER A 476 18.86 2.90 -7.21
CA SER A 476 20.05 3.49 -6.62
C SER A 476 19.82 3.95 -5.17
N ALA A 477 18.66 4.54 -4.87
CA ALA A 477 18.28 4.95 -3.52
C ALA A 477 18.06 3.75 -2.59
N ILE A 478 17.50 2.64 -3.09
CA ILE A 478 17.38 1.39 -2.34
C ILE A 478 18.77 0.89 -1.92
N LEU A 479 19.71 0.77 -2.86
CA LEU A 479 21.08 0.31 -2.59
C LEU A 479 21.86 1.28 -1.68
N TYR A 480 21.61 2.59 -1.81
CA TYR A 480 22.19 3.62 -0.94
C TYR A 480 21.73 3.48 0.50
N THR A 481 20.44 3.29 0.70
CA THR A 481 19.83 3.12 2.03
C THR A 481 20.32 1.84 2.67
N ASP A 482 20.34 0.72 1.92
CA ASP A 482 20.88 -0.57 2.36
C ASP A 482 22.34 -0.46 2.84
N ASP A 483 23.19 0.31 2.12
CA ASP A 483 24.57 0.59 2.54
C ASP A 483 24.66 1.44 3.82
N GLN A 484 23.75 2.40 4.02
CA GLN A 484 23.74 3.19 5.24
C GLN A 484 23.33 2.34 6.45
N LEU A 485 22.39 1.41 6.26
CA LEU A 485 22.05 0.42 7.27
C LEU A 485 23.24 -0.51 7.55
N ARG A 486 23.94 -1.01 6.52
CA ARG A 486 25.18 -1.78 6.71
C ARG A 486 26.18 -1.01 7.58
N ARG A 487 26.44 0.26 7.23
CA ARG A 487 27.35 1.12 8.00
C ARG A 487 26.91 1.29 9.46
N TYR A 488 25.61 1.46 9.69
CA TYR A 488 25.06 1.56 11.05
C TYR A 488 25.39 0.28 11.84
N PHE A 489 24.97 -0.89 11.36
CA PHE A 489 25.16 -2.17 12.03
C PHE A 489 26.63 -2.54 12.24
N GLU A 490 27.48 -2.35 11.23
CA GLU A 490 28.93 -2.60 11.34
C GLU A 490 29.59 -1.70 12.39
N THR A 491 29.16 -0.44 12.48
CA THR A 491 29.72 0.49 13.48
C THR A 491 29.24 0.13 14.88
N VAL A 492 27.93 -0.06 15.08
CA VAL A 492 27.37 -0.35 16.41
C VAL A 492 27.74 -1.74 16.92
N ALA A 493 28.18 -2.67 16.06
CA ALA A 493 28.71 -3.97 16.50
C ALA A 493 29.88 -3.85 17.49
N SER A 494 30.59 -2.71 17.48
CA SER A 494 31.66 -2.39 18.44
C SER A 494 31.18 -1.68 19.72
N ALA A 495 29.91 -1.28 19.78
CA ALA A 495 29.37 -0.54 20.92
C ALA A 495 29.19 -1.46 22.14
N PRO A 496 29.49 -0.98 23.37
CA PRO A 496 29.38 -1.81 24.58
C PRO A 496 27.99 -2.42 24.83
N TRP A 497 26.94 -1.75 24.34
CA TRP A 497 25.55 -2.13 24.51
C TRP A 497 25.03 -3.11 23.45
N TYR A 498 25.77 -3.33 22.35
CA TYR A 498 25.30 -4.09 21.17
C TYR A 498 24.85 -5.51 21.49
N ALA A 499 25.64 -6.24 22.29
CA ALA A 499 25.37 -7.64 22.60
C ALA A 499 24.06 -7.87 23.37
N ASP A 500 23.52 -6.82 24.02
CA ASP A 500 22.28 -6.86 24.79
C ASP A 500 21.17 -6.05 24.09
N THR A 501 21.13 -6.07 22.76
CA THR A 501 20.21 -5.25 21.95
C THR A 501 19.37 -6.08 20.99
N ILE A 502 18.08 -5.79 20.93
CA ILE A 502 17.14 -6.30 19.93
C ILE A 502 16.94 -5.21 18.87
N PHE A 503 17.22 -5.55 17.63
CA PHE A 503 17.03 -4.71 16.45
C PHE A 503 15.81 -5.18 15.67
N LEU A 504 14.92 -4.25 15.33
CA LEU A 504 13.79 -4.47 14.44
C LEU A 504 13.99 -3.59 13.21
N VAL A 505 13.91 -4.16 12.02
CA VAL A 505 13.96 -3.44 10.75
C VAL A 505 12.71 -3.78 9.95
N THR A 506 11.96 -2.76 9.55
CA THR A 506 10.76 -2.93 8.73
C THR A 506 10.53 -1.73 7.81
N GLY A 507 9.71 -1.90 6.77
CA GLY A 507 9.28 -0.81 5.92
C GLY A 507 8.02 -0.14 6.46
N ASP A 508 7.87 1.16 6.25
CA ASP A 508 6.61 1.86 6.59
C ASP A 508 5.47 1.53 5.62
N HIS A 509 5.80 1.36 4.34
CA HIS A 509 4.99 0.85 3.24
C HIS A 509 5.88 0.49 2.03
N ARG A 510 5.31 -0.08 0.97
CA ARG A 510 6.02 -0.32 -0.31
C ARG A 510 6.09 0.96 -1.16
N LEU A 511 7.17 1.15 -1.92
CA LEU A 511 7.25 2.13 -3.02
C LEU A 511 6.17 1.90 -4.10
N ALA A 512 5.34 2.90 -4.35
CA ALA A 512 4.24 2.81 -5.32
C ALA A 512 4.69 2.89 -6.79
N GLU A 513 5.88 3.46 -6.99
CA GLU A 513 6.46 3.82 -8.27
C GLU A 513 7.00 2.59 -9.03
N LEU A 514 7.34 1.52 -8.30
CA LEU A 514 7.78 0.25 -8.88
C LEU A 514 6.59 -0.66 -9.20
N PRO A 515 6.67 -1.51 -10.24
CA PRO A 515 5.58 -2.40 -10.64
C PRO A 515 5.13 -3.35 -9.51
N GLN A 516 3.82 -3.52 -9.31
CA GLN A 516 3.22 -4.49 -8.37
C GLN A 516 2.24 -5.40 -9.13
N ASP A 517 2.07 -6.66 -8.69
CA ASP A 517 1.14 -7.59 -9.36
C ASP A 517 -0.30 -7.48 -8.82
N THR A 518 -0.45 -7.26 -7.51
CA THR A 518 -1.76 -7.10 -6.85
C THR A 518 -1.80 -5.89 -5.91
N HIS A 519 -3.01 -5.39 -5.59
CA HIS A 519 -3.18 -4.24 -4.70
C HIS A 519 -2.62 -4.48 -3.29
N ILE A 520 -2.71 -5.71 -2.78
CA ILE A 520 -2.29 -6.05 -1.42
C ILE A 520 -0.77 -5.95 -1.22
N GLU A 521 0.03 -6.08 -2.29
CA GLU A 521 1.49 -5.90 -2.23
C GLU A 521 1.90 -4.52 -1.76
N ARG A 522 1.04 -3.50 -1.91
CA ARG A 522 1.27 -2.16 -1.38
C ARG A 522 1.58 -2.17 0.12
N TYR A 523 1.02 -3.13 0.83
CA TYR A 523 1.14 -3.30 2.26
C TYR A 523 2.21 -4.33 2.65
N HIS A 524 2.82 -5.05 1.69
CA HIS A 524 3.75 -6.15 1.99
C HIS A 524 5.18 -5.63 2.19
N VAL A 525 5.62 -5.62 3.45
CA VAL A 525 6.93 -5.11 3.89
C VAL A 525 7.67 -6.19 4.68
N PRO A 526 9.01 -6.25 4.65
CA PRO A 526 9.74 -7.21 5.47
C PRO A 526 9.68 -6.81 6.95
N LEU A 527 9.73 -7.79 7.85
CA LEU A 527 10.12 -7.58 9.24
C LEU A 527 11.31 -8.48 9.56
N ILE A 528 12.42 -7.86 9.95
CA ILE A 528 13.64 -8.52 10.40
C ILE A 528 13.81 -8.21 11.88
N VAL A 529 13.81 -9.23 12.73
CA VAL A 529 14.13 -9.12 14.15
C VAL A 529 15.49 -9.78 14.39
N TYR A 530 16.52 -8.94 14.53
CA TYR A 530 17.91 -9.36 14.73
C TYR A 530 18.35 -9.09 16.17
N SER A 531 19.14 -9.99 16.76
CA SER A 531 19.83 -9.72 18.03
C SER A 531 21.01 -10.68 18.22
N PRO A 532 22.12 -10.24 18.83
CA PRO A 532 23.12 -11.15 19.39
C PRO A 532 22.57 -12.09 20.48
N LEU A 533 21.40 -11.77 21.05
CA LEU A 533 20.70 -12.62 22.02
C LEU A 533 19.88 -13.75 21.36
N LEU A 534 19.76 -13.77 20.03
CA LEU A 534 19.04 -14.84 19.34
C LEU A 534 19.74 -16.17 19.53
N ARG A 535 18.98 -17.19 19.92
CA ARG A 535 19.46 -18.57 20.04
C ARG A 535 19.68 -19.22 18.67
N LYS A 536 18.82 -18.89 17.71
CA LYS A 536 18.86 -19.36 16.33
C LYS A 536 18.05 -18.45 15.41
N PRO A 537 18.40 -18.33 14.12
CA PRO A 537 17.51 -17.74 13.12
C PRO A 537 16.27 -18.62 12.91
N ALA A 538 15.18 -18.00 12.46
CA ALA A 538 13.94 -18.70 12.11
C ALA A 538 13.10 -17.86 11.13
N HIS A 539 12.18 -18.53 10.44
CA HIS A 539 11.24 -17.88 9.53
C HIS A 539 9.81 -18.06 10.03
N SER A 540 9.00 -17.01 9.88
CA SER A 540 7.55 -17.09 10.04
C SER A 540 6.86 -16.85 8.71
N LYS A 541 5.98 -17.79 8.37
CA LYS A 541 5.06 -17.68 7.22
C LYS A 541 3.67 -17.23 7.64
N ALA A 542 3.42 -17.02 8.93
CA ALA A 542 2.17 -16.45 9.36
C ALA A 542 2.05 -14.98 8.93
N VAL A 543 0.82 -14.54 8.67
CA VAL A 543 0.53 -13.13 8.45
C VAL A 543 0.61 -12.41 9.79
N SER A 544 1.34 -11.30 9.86
CA SER A 544 1.35 -10.37 10.99
C SER A 544 1.49 -8.94 10.49
N SER A 545 1.22 -7.95 11.33
CA SER A 545 1.21 -6.53 10.92
C SER A 545 1.97 -5.61 11.88
N HIS A 546 2.14 -4.33 11.53
CA HIS A 546 2.72 -3.33 12.44
C HIS A 546 2.03 -3.31 13.81
N LEU A 547 0.71 -3.52 13.84
CA LEU A 547 -0.07 -3.57 15.09
C LEU A 547 0.40 -4.66 16.05
N ASP A 548 1.05 -5.71 15.55
CA ASP A 548 1.45 -6.88 16.33
C ASP A 548 2.84 -6.72 16.98
N VAL A 549 3.62 -5.71 16.60
CA VAL A 549 4.99 -5.51 17.09
C VAL A 549 5.05 -5.08 18.55
N THR A 550 4.36 -4.00 18.91
CA THR A 550 4.35 -3.50 20.31
C THR A 550 3.84 -4.54 21.31
N PRO A 551 2.68 -5.21 21.06
CA PRO A 551 2.22 -6.29 21.94
C PRO A 551 3.24 -7.41 22.10
N SER A 552 3.91 -7.84 21.03
CA SER A 552 4.92 -8.90 21.08
C SER A 552 6.19 -8.51 21.82
N LEU A 553 6.68 -7.29 21.61
CA LEU A 553 7.87 -6.82 22.33
C LEU A 553 7.58 -6.72 23.82
N LEU A 554 6.43 -6.18 24.22
CA LEU A 554 6.06 -6.09 25.64
C LEU A 554 5.78 -7.46 26.27
N ALA A 555 5.23 -8.43 25.51
CA ALA A 555 5.09 -9.81 25.97
C ALA A 555 6.46 -10.48 26.19
N LEU A 556 7.40 -10.33 25.23
CA LEU A 556 8.78 -10.80 25.34
C LEU A 556 9.49 -10.19 26.55
N LEU A 557 9.48 -8.86 26.64
CA LEU A 557 10.14 -8.11 27.71
C LEU A 557 9.57 -8.47 29.08
N SER A 558 8.26 -8.70 29.15
CA SER A 558 7.62 -9.02 30.41
C SER A 558 7.89 -10.47 30.86
N ASN A 559 7.79 -11.44 29.95
CA ASN A 559 7.96 -12.85 30.28
C ASN A 559 9.44 -13.24 30.44
N THR A 560 10.30 -12.78 29.51
CA THR A 560 11.70 -13.20 29.43
C THR A 560 12.62 -12.31 30.29
N TYR A 561 12.31 -11.02 30.42
CA TYR A 561 13.20 -10.05 31.08
C TYR A 561 12.60 -9.38 32.33
N GLY A 562 11.40 -9.82 32.77
CA GLY A 562 10.81 -9.42 34.04
C GLY A 562 10.23 -8.00 34.08
N LEU A 563 10.08 -7.33 32.93
CA LEU A 563 9.32 -6.08 32.87
C LEU A 563 7.82 -6.32 33.11
N GLN A 564 7.10 -5.25 33.39
CA GLN A 564 5.65 -5.25 33.50
C GLN A 564 5.02 -4.81 32.18
N ARG A 565 3.81 -5.29 31.92
CA ARG A 565 2.97 -4.89 30.78
C ARG A 565 1.62 -4.37 31.28
N PRO A 566 0.87 -3.60 30.48
CA PRO A 566 -0.48 -3.16 30.86
C PRO A 566 -1.37 -4.34 31.28
N ALA A 567 -2.17 -4.19 32.33
CA ALA A 567 -3.19 -5.16 32.71
C ALA A 567 -4.38 -5.12 31.75
N MET A 568 -4.72 -3.90 31.33
CA MET A 568 -5.69 -3.60 30.30
C MET A 568 -4.98 -2.83 29.17
N THR A 569 -5.33 -3.11 27.93
CA THR A 569 -4.79 -2.47 26.74
C THR A 569 -5.88 -2.00 25.81
N THR A 570 -5.52 -1.08 24.91
CA THR A 570 -6.33 -0.63 23.78
C THR A 570 -5.73 -1.04 22.45
N TRP A 571 -4.70 -1.91 22.48
CA TRP A 571 -4.02 -2.41 21.30
C TRP A 571 -4.97 -3.19 20.39
N THR A 572 -4.95 -2.87 19.11
CA THR A 572 -5.75 -3.58 18.09
C THR A 572 -5.04 -4.80 17.52
N GLY A 573 -3.71 -4.90 17.65
CA GLY A 573 -2.94 -6.10 17.32
C GLY A 573 -2.95 -7.13 18.44
N SER A 574 -2.70 -8.39 18.11
CA SER A 574 -2.73 -9.51 19.06
C SER A 574 -1.37 -10.17 19.27
N GLY A 575 -0.35 -9.73 18.55
CA GLY A 575 1.04 -10.19 18.67
C GLY A 575 1.49 -10.97 17.44
N LEU A 576 2.79 -10.92 17.16
CA LEU A 576 3.46 -11.63 16.09
C LEU A 576 3.23 -13.14 16.21
N ASP A 577 2.99 -13.76 15.06
CA ASP A 577 2.83 -15.20 14.92
C ASP A 577 4.10 -15.82 14.33
N MET A 578 4.63 -16.87 14.98
CA MET A 578 5.87 -17.56 14.60
C MET A 578 5.64 -18.87 13.84
N ALA A 579 4.44 -19.09 13.27
CA ALA A 579 4.18 -20.32 12.52
C ALA A 579 5.03 -20.43 11.24
N GLU A 580 5.70 -21.58 11.08
CA GLU A 580 6.53 -21.91 9.91
C GLU A 580 5.71 -22.25 8.66
N THR A 581 4.38 -22.37 8.79
CA THR A 581 3.44 -22.60 7.69
C THR A 581 2.51 -21.43 7.53
N PHE A 582 2.09 -21.18 6.28
CA PHE A 582 1.19 -20.08 5.98
C PHE A 582 -0.12 -20.23 6.75
N ARG A 583 -0.44 -19.20 7.53
CA ARG A 583 -1.76 -19.00 8.14
C ARG A 583 -1.98 -17.52 8.38
N SER A 584 -3.25 -17.11 8.39
CA SER A 584 -3.64 -15.77 8.82
C SER A 584 -4.78 -15.90 9.80
N GLN A 585 -4.56 -15.42 11.02
CA GLN A 585 -5.52 -15.46 12.13
C GLN A 585 -5.88 -14.08 12.66
N HIS A 586 -5.18 -13.04 12.20
CA HIS A 586 -5.37 -11.67 12.66
C HIS A 586 -6.49 -10.97 11.90
N GLU A 587 -7.02 -9.92 12.52
CA GLU A 587 -7.97 -9.01 11.87
C GLU A 587 -7.45 -7.60 12.01
N PHE A 588 -7.31 -6.89 10.89
CA PHE A 588 -6.84 -5.52 10.93
C PHE A 588 -7.28 -4.74 9.69
N PRO A 589 -7.55 -3.44 9.85
CA PRO A 589 -7.72 -2.54 8.73
C PRO A 589 -6.37 -2.26 8.05
N LEU A 590 -6.46 -1.94 6.76
CA LEU A 590 -5.36 -1.42 5.96
C LEU A 590 -5.83 -0.13 5.30
N LYS A 591 -5.05 0.95 5.38
CA LYS A 591 -5.47 2.27 4.89
C LYS A 591 -4.50 2.83 3.86
N GLN A 592 -4.90 2.85 2.60
CA GLN A 592 -4.04 3.29 1.50
C GLN A 592 -3.59 4.76 1.61
N THR A 593 -4.52 5.68 1.92
CA THR A 593 -4.27 7.12 2.03
C THR A 593 -5.07 7.72 3.19
N LYS A 594 -4.78 8.98 3.60
CA LYS A 594 -5.48 9.64 4.72
C LYS A 594 -7.00 9.59 4.55
N THR A 595 -7.56 9.70 3.35
CA THR A 595 -9.02 9.71 3.16
C THR A 595 -9.60 8.42 2.59
N SER A 596 -8.77 7.41 2.29
CA SER A 596 -9.25 6.14 1.76
C SER A 596 -10.18 5.44 2.76
N VAL A 597 -11.18 4.75 2.22
CA VAL A 597 -11.91 3.74 3.02
C VAL A 597 -10.89 2.65 3.37
N PRO A 598 -10.89 2.11 4.61
CA PRO A 598 -10.00 1.01 4.94
C PRO A 598 -10.35 -0.24 4.13
N ASP A 599 -9.33 -0.88 3.56
CA ASP A 599 -9.38 -2.29 3.23
C ASP A 599 -9.33 -3.10 4.55
N PHE A 600 -9.67 -4.39 4.52
CA PHE A 600 -9.75 -5.19 5.74
C PHE A 600 -9.21 -6.61 5.55
N VAL A 601 -8.32 -7.03 6.45
CA VAL A 601 -7.90 -8.42 6.60
C VAL A 601 -8.71 -9.04 7.73
N SER A 602 -9.31 -10.19 7.48
CA SER A 602 -10.08 -10.99 8.44
C SER A 602 -9.62 -12.44 8.34
N GLY A 603 -8.59 -12.80 9.10
CA GLY A 603 -7.86 -14.04 8.91
C GLY A 603 -7.34 -14.12 7.48
N ARG A 604 -7.66 -15.19 6.76
CA ARG A 604 -7.22 -15.37 5.36
C ARG A 604 -7.99 -14.53 4.33
N TRP A 605 -9.02 -13.78 4.73
CA TRP A 605 -9.83 -13.02 3.80
C TRP A 605 -9.38 -11.57 3.73
N PHE A 606 -9.14 -11.09 2.52
CA PHE A 606 -8.87 -9.68 2.26
C PHE A 606 -10.06 -9.05 1.53
N LEU A 607 -10.59 -7.96 2.07
CA LEU A 607 -11.67 -7.18 1.47
C LEU A 607 -11.09 -5.88 0.91
N HIS A 608 -11.23 -5.69 -0.40
CA HIS A 608 -10.83 -4.47 -1.11
C HIS A 608 -11.88 -4.13 -2.17
N ASP A 609 -12.31 -2.87 -2.23
CA ASP A 609 -13.32 -2.39 -3.20
C ASP A 609 -14.59 -3.27 -3.29
N ASN A 610 -15.08 -3.73 -2.13
CA ASN A 610 -16.26 -4.61 -2.02
C ASN A 610 -16.10 -5.99 -2.73
N GLN A 611 -14.86 -6.39 -2.99
CA GLN A 611 -14.46 -7.70 -3.49
C GLN A 611 -13.65 -8.43 -2.41
N VAL A 612 -13.95 -9.72 -2.21
CA VAL A 612 -13.18 -10.58 -1.30
C VAL A 612 -12.12 -11.34 -2.08
N PHE A 613 -10.95 -11.46 -1.46
CA PHE A 613 -9.82 -12.22 -1.93
C PHE A 613 -9.38 -13.22 -0.86
N ASP A 614 -8.91 -14.38 -1.31
CA ASP A 614 -8.21 -15.37 -0.48
C ASP A 614 -6.72 -15.03 -0.43
N LEU A 615 -6.20 -14.79 0.77
CA LEU A 615 -4.78 -14.57 1.03
C LEU A 615 -4.02 -15.89 1.08
N GLN A 616 -2.85 -15.85 0.48
CA GLN A 616 -1.98 -16.99 0.20
C GLN A 616 -0.53 -16.66 0.56
N ASP A 617 0.32 -17.68 0.63
CA ASP A 617 1.75 -17.51 0.97
C ASP A 617 2.42 -16.52 0.01
N GLY A 618 3.24 -15.62 0.56
CA GLY A 618 3.80 -14.46 -0.14
C GLY A 618 2.81 -13.31 -0.35
N ILE A 619 1.78 -13.19 0.50
CA ILE A 619 0.71 -12.17 0.43
C ILE A 619 0.04 -12.12 -0.95
N ARG A 620 -0.08 -13.28 -1.60
CA ARG A 620 -0.80 -13.40 -2.87
C ARG A 620 -2.30 -13.35 -2.61
N ALA A 621 -3.06 -12.77 -3.53
CA ALA A 621 -4.50 -12.63 -3.42
C ALA A 621 -5.21 -13.24 -4.63
N SER A 622 -6.22 -14.08 -4.40
CA SER A 622 -7.08 -14.60 -5.48
C SER A 622 -8.54 -14.26 -5.24
N GLU A 623 -9.25 -13.80 -6.28
CA GLU A 623 -10.64 -13.37 -6.15
C GLU A 623 -11.56 -14.52 -5.72
N VAL A 624 -12.50 -14.20 -4.82
CA VAL A 624 -13.54 -15.11 -4.37
C VAL A 624 -14.91 -14.47 -4.58
N ASP A 625 -15.72 -15.09 -5.44
CA ASP A 625 -17.12 -14.69 -5.65
C ASP A 625 -18.05 -15.51 -4.73
N ASP A 626 -18.16 -15.07 -3.47
CA ASP A 626 -19.11 -15.62 -2.50
C ASP A 626 -19.81 -14.46 -1.77
N PRO A 627 -21.10 -14.19 -2.07
CA PRO A 627 -21.85 -13.11 -1.44
C PRO A 627 -22.00 -13.25 0.07
N GLY A 628 -22.10 -14.49 0.59
CA GLY A 628 -22.26 -14.75 2.02
C GLY A 628 -20.96 -14.52 2.77
N LEU A 629 -19.84 -14.95 2.19
CA LEU A 629 -18.50 -14.63 2.70
C LEU A 629 -18.25 -13.12 2.69
N ARG A 630 -18.56 -12.44 1.58
CA ARG A 630 -18.44 -10.98 1.48
C ARG A 630 -19.26 -10.28 2.55
N ALA A 631 -20.49 -10.71 2.80
CA ALA A 631 -21.32 -10.14 3.87
C ALA A 631 -20.68 -10.31 5.25
N GLN A 632 -20.07 -11.47 5.55
CA GLN A 632 -19.40 -11.74 6.82
C GLN A 632 -18.15 -10.86 7.01
N VAL A 633 -17.25 -10.80 6.02
CA VAL A 633 -16.04 -9.97 6.11
C VAL A 633 -16.41 -8.48 6.20
N THR A 634 -17.42 -8.05 5.42
CA THR A 634 -17.94 -6.67 5.48
C THR A 634 -18.52 -6.36 6.86
N ALA A 635 -19.26 -7.27 7.48
CA ALA A 635 -19.80 -7.07 8.82
C ALA A 635 -18.69 -6.89 9.87
N ARG A 636 -17.56 -7.58 9.75
CA ARG A 636 -16.40 -7.38 10.63
C ARG A 636 -15.73 -6.03 10.42
N LEU A 637 -15.57 -5.60 9.18
CA LEU A 637 -15.11 -4.24 8.88
C LEU A 637 -16.08 -3.20 9.48
N GLN A 638 -17.40 -3.37 9.35
CA GLN A 638 -18.37 -2.44 9.94
C GLN A 638 -18.31 -2.43 11.47
N ALA A 639 -18.06 -3.57 12.13
CA ALA A 639 -17.84 -3.61 13.56
C ALA A 639 -16.57 -2.83 13.97
N TYR A 640 -15.47 -3.00 13.22
CA TYR A 640 -14.27 -2.20 13.42
C TYR A 640 -14.53 -0.70 13.23
N LEU A 641 -15.23 -0.31 12.16
CA LEU A 641 -15.57 1.09 11.88
C LEU A 641 -16.49 1.69 12.95
N ALA A 642 -17.42 0.91 13.50
CA ALA A 642 -18.26 1.33 14.61
C ALA A 642 -17.44 1.56 15.89
N ALA A 643 -16.49 0.67 16.21
CA ALA A 643 -15.55 0.86 17.31
C ALA A 643 -14.67 2.11 17.09
N ASN A 644 -14.19 2.31 15.85
CA ASN A 644 -13.43 3.48 15.43
C ASN A 644 -14.24 4.78 15.61
N ALA A 645 -15.49 4.80 15.17
CA ALA A 645 -16.40 5.94 15.38
C ALA A 645 -16.71 6.17 16.87
N GLY A 646 -16.84 5.11 17.65
CA GLY A 646 -17.08 5.15 19.09
C GLY A 646 -15.97 5.91 19.83
N PHE A 647 -14.70 5.57 19.58
CA PHE A 647 -13.61 6.31 20.21
C PHE A 647 -13.48 7.74 19.66
N LEU A 648 -13.72 7.98 18.37
CA LEU A 648 -13.64 9.33 17.79
C LEU A 648 -14.70 10.27 18.39
N LYS A 649 -15.88 9.75 18.72
CA LYS A 649 -16.91 10.52 19.42
C LYS A 649 -16.48 10.92 20.83
N ARG A 650 -15.78 10.04 21.56
CA ARG A 650 -15.34 10.29 22.93
C ARG A 650 -13.99 11.01 23.01
N MET A 651 -13.18 10.88 21.97
CA MET A 651 -11.76 11.24 21.95
C MET A 651 -10.98 10.64 23.13
N ALA A 652 -11.26 9.38 23.46
CA ALA A 652 -10.59 8.63 24.52
C ALA A 652 -10.60 7.12 24.21
N LEU A 653 -9.47 6.43 24.44
CA LEU A 653 -9.33 4.98 24.22
C LEU A 653 -9.54 4.15 25.49
N SER A 654 -9.21 4.71 26.65
CA SER A 654 -9.38 4.08 27.97
C SER A 654 -9.77 5.13 29.01
N PRO A 655 -10.34 4.73 30.16
CA PRO A 655 -10.56 5.64 31.28
C PRO A 655 -9.25 6.01 32.00
N GLU A 656 -8.23 5.16 31.92
CA GLU A 656 -6.90 5.36 32.55
C GLU A 656 -5.95 6.22 31.67
N GLY A 657 -6.39 6.60 30.46
CA GLY A 657 -5.57 7.32 29.48
C GLY A 657 -4.31 6.54 29.09
N GLY A 658 -3.18 7.24 29.05
CA GLY A 658 -1.87 6.66 28.72
C GLY A 658 -1.13 6.06 29.92
N ALA A 659 -1.82 5.81 31.03
CA ALA A 659 -1.21 5.35 32.27
C ALA A 659 -1.87 4.09 32.84
N PRO A 660 -1.93 2.99 32.07
CA PRO A 660 -2.60 1.80 32.55
C PRO A 660 -1.87 1.21 33.74
N ARG A 661 -2.62 0.53 34.61
CA ARG A 661 -2.00 -0.33 35.63
C ARG A 661 -1.10 -1.37 34.97
N LEU A 662 0.18 -1.42 35.37
CA LEU A 662 1.12 -2.44 34.90
C LEU A 662 1.12 -3.67 35.81
N VAL A 663 1.30 -4.85 35.22
CA VAL A 663 1.38 -6.16 35.88
C VAL A 663 2.48 -7.01 35.25
N GLY A 664 3.06 -7.93 36.02
CA GLY A 664 4.00 -8.91 35.47
C GLY A 664 3.33 -9.84 34.45
N PHE A 665 4.13 -10.53 33.66
CA PHE A 665 3.60 -11.48 32.68
C PHE A 665 2.75 -12.54 33.38
N GLN A 666 1.51 -12.64 32.95
CA GLN A 666 0.62 -13.72 33.34
C GLN A 666 0.53 -14.64 32.14
N ALA A 667 1.15 -15.82 32.25
CA ALA A 667 0.81 -16.92 31.37
C ALA A 667 -0.69 -17.14 31.54
N GLY A 668 -1.49 -16.79 30.53
CA GLY A 668 -2.85 -17.29 30.48
C GLY A 668 -2.78 -18.80 30.61
N ALA A 669 -3.78 -19.42 31.23
CA ALA A 669 -4.14 -20.78 30.80
C ALA A 669 -4.15 -20.76 29.26
N ALA A 670 -3.72 -21.84 28.62
CA ALA A 670 -3.48 -21.94 27.17
C ALA A 670 -4.74 -21.75 26.28
N ASP A 671 -5.62 -20.83 26.63
CA ASP A 671 -6.60 -20.23 25.76
C ASP A 671 -5.81 -19.39 24.76
N ALA A 672 -5.78 -19.92 23.54
CA ALA A 672 -5.21 -19.33 22.36
C ALA A 672 -5.43 -17.81 22.30
N VAL A 673 -4.57 -17.11 21.55
CA VAL A 673 -4.90 -15.79 20.98
C VAL A 673 -6.40 -15.80 20.69
N PRO A 674 -7.22 -14.91 21.28
CA PRO A 674 -8.65 -14.93 21.01
C PRO A 674 -8.82 -14.58 19.52
N VAL A 675 -8.82 -15.62 18.68
CA VAL A 675 -9.03 -15.53 17.25
C VAL A 675 -10.53 -15.36 17.10
N ALA A 676 -10.96 -14.29 16.42
CA ALA A 676 -12.35 -14.18 16.01
C ALA A 676 -12.74 -15.51 15.30
N PRO A 677 -13.91 -16.11 15.61
CA PRO A 677 -14.27 -17.43 15.13
C PRO A 677 -14.06 -17.45 13.62
N PRO A 678 -13.32 -18.43 13.08
CA PRO A 678 -12.87 -18.35 11.70
C PRO A 678 -14.07 -18.20 10.76
N ILE A 679 -14.07 -17.16 9.92
CA ILE A 679 -14.94 -17.12 8.74
C ILE A 679 -14.53 -18.31 7.89
N ALA A 680 -15.43 -19.29 7.71
CA ALA A 680 -15.24 -20.55 6.97
C ALA A 680 -13.77 -20.94 6.71
N ALA A 681 -13.22 -21.88 7.48
CA ALA A 681 -11.78 -22.24 7.47
C ALA A 681 -11.18 -22.65 6.11
N LEU A 682 -12.03 -22.86 5.08
CA LEU A 682 -11.64 -23.18 3.72
C LEU A 682 -12.38 -22.30 2.69
N PRO A 683 -11.67 -21.82 1.66
CA PRO A 683 -12.27 -21.06 0.56
C PRO A 683 -13.30 -21.92 -0.21
N PRO A 684 -14.51 -21.41 -0.53
CA PRO A 684 -15.61 -22.19 -1.14
C PRO A 684 -15.28 -22.78 -2.52
N GLY A 685 -15.45 -24.08 -2.71
CA GLY A 685 -15.10 -24.79 -3.94
C GLY A 685 -13.64 -25.21 -4.05
N LEU A 686 -13.29 -25.80 -5.20
CA LEU A 686 -11.95 -26.29 -5.52
C LEU A 686 -10.95 -25.13 -5.70
N GLY A 687 -9.74 -25.28 -5.19
CA GLY A 687 -8.64 -24.37 -5.48
C GLY A 687 -7.28 -24.79 -4.92
N LEU A 688 -6.33 -23.85 -4.98
CA LEU A 688 -4.97 -23.95 -4.43
C LEU A 688 -4.81 -23.10 -3.17
N ASP A 689 -4.14 -23.65 -2.16
CA ASP A 689 -3.90 -23.02 -0.85
C ASP A 689 -2.45 -22.60 -0.68
N ALA A 690 -1.49 -23.46 -1.03
CA ALA A 690 -0.06 -23.18 -0.95
C ALA A 690 0.71 -23.91 -2.05
N VAL A 691 1.83 -23.35 -2.48
CA VAL A 691 2.77 -23.99 -3.40
C VAL A 691 4.19 -23.70 -2.95
N ARG A 692 5.02 -24.75 -2.91
CA ARG A 692 6.46 -24.67 -2.65
C ARG A 692 7.20 -25.28 -3.82
N LEU A 693 8.29 -24.62 -4.23
CA LEU A 693 9.21 -25.13 -5.22
C LEU A 693 10.47 -25.62 -4.51
N GLU A 694 10.95 -26.80 -4.89
CA GLU A 694 12.23 -27.34 -4.47
C GLU A 694 13.06 -27.63 -5.73
N HIS A 695 14.23 -27.02 -5.83
CA HIS A 695 15.11 -27.23 -6.95
C HIS A 695 15.97 -28.49 -6.72
N ASN A 696 15.96 -29.41 -7.67
CA ASN A 696 16.75 -30.63 -7.62
C ASN A 696 17.57 -30.80 -8.92
N PRO A 697 18.73 -31.50 -8.90
CA PRO A 697 19.56 -31.68 -10.09
C PRO A 697 18.84 -32.35 -11.30
N GLY A 698 17.71 -33.02 -11.07
CA GLY A 698 16.90 -33.68 -12.10
C GLY A 698 15.63 -32.93 -12.54
N GLY A 699 15.35 -31.74 -12.01
CA GLY A 699 14.15 -30.96 -12.32
C GLY A 699 13.62 -30.16 -11.13
N VAL A 700 12.34 -29.78 -11.18
CA VAL A 700 11.70 -28.98 -10.14
C VAL A 700 10.69 -29.83 -9.38
N GLY A 701 10.90 -30.00 -8.08
CA GLY A 701 9.89 -30.53 -7.18
C GLY A 701 8.86 -29.44 -6.89
N VAL A 702 7.57 -29.73 -7.08
CA VAL A 702 6.49 -28.80 -6.78
C VAL A 702 5.58 -29.44 -5.76
N THR A 703 5.59 -28.94 -4.55
CA THR A 703 4.67 -29.36 -3.50
C THR A 703 3.51 -28.38 -3.47
N ALA A 704 2.32 -28.84 -3.86
CA ALA A 704 1.12 -28.02 -3.98
C ALA A 704 0.00 -28.55 -3.09
N THR A 705 -0.60 -27.67 -2.29
CA THR A 705 -1.75 -27.98 -1.44
C THR A 705 -3.04 -27.56 -2.14
N PHE A 706 -3.85 -28.55 -2.53
CA PHE A 706 -5.17 -28.35 -3.12
C PHE A 706 -6.26 -28.44 -2.05
N VAL A 707 -7.33 -27.68 -2.22
CA VAL A 707 -8.40 -27.58 -1.23
C VAL A 707 -9.78 -27.61 -1.87
N ASN A 708 -10.74 -28.17 -1.14
CA ASN A 708 -12.15 -28.09 -1.47
C ASN A 708 -12.92 -27.53 -0.28
N GLY A 709 -13.38 -26.28 -0.38
CA GLY A 709 -14.17 -25.67 0.68
C GLY A 709 -15.66 -26.00 0.66
N ASP A 710 -16.16 -26.77 -0.30
CA ASP A 710 -17.58 -27.09 -0.38
C ASP A 710 -18.01 -28.17 0.62
N ALA A 711 -19.31 -28.20 0.91
CA ALA A 711 -19.96 -29.32 1.61
C ALA A 711 -20.18 -30.53 0.68
N ALA A 712 -19.99 -30.36 -0.62
CA ALA A 712 -20.00 -31.41 -1.63
C ALA A 712 -18.58 -31.83 -2.01
N VAL A 713 -18.45 -32.98 -2.66
CA VAL A 713 -17.20 -33.40 -3.29
C VAL A 713 -16.83 -32.42 -4.42
N SER A 714 -15.53 -32.21 -4.64
CA SER A 714 -15.08 -31.34 -5.72
C SER A 714 -15.43 -31.93 -7.10
N LYS A 715 -15.30 -31.13 -8.15
CA LYS A 715 -15.12 -31.69 -9.50
C LYS A 715 -13.84 -32.53 -9.51
N VAL A 716 -13.82 -33.57 -10.36
CA VAL A 716 -12.59 -34.30 -10.65
C VAL A 716 -11.65 -33.34 -11.37
N PHE A 717 -10.39 -33.29 -10.95
CA PHE A 717 -9.37 -32.43 -11.55
C PHE A 717 -8.03 -33.15 -11.57
N VAL A 718 -7.15 -32.69 -12.44
CA VAL A 718 -5.75 -33.10 -12.49
C VAL A 718 -4.91 -31.97 -11.87
N PRO A 719 -4.10 -32.24 -10.83
CA PRO A 719 -3.09 -31.30 -10.38
C PRO A 719 -2.08 -31.07 -11.50
N LEU A 720 -1.94 -29.82 -11.97
CA LEU A 720 -1.06 -29.49 -13.08
C LEU A 720 -0.08 -28.40 -12.67
N ALA A 721 1.20 -28.65 -12.91
CA ALA A 721 2.27 -27.69 -12.85
C ALA A 721 2.86 -27.52 -14.25
N VAL A 722 2.94 -26.28 -14.73
CA VAL A 722 3.46 -25.94 -16.05
C VAL A 722 4.69 -25.07 -15.88
N LEU A 723 5.82 -25.53 -16.42
CA LEU A 723 7.04 -24.76 -16.53
C LEU A 723 7.01 -23.99 -17.86
N ALA A 724 7.04 -22.67 -17.77
CA ALA A 724 7.17 -21.80 -18.93
C ALA A 724 8.50 -21.07 -18.91
N GLY A 725 9.07 -20.87 -20.10
CA GLY A 725 10.17 -19.94 -20.33
C GLY A 725 9.73 -18.50 -20.16
N GLU A 726 10.71 -17.59 -20.19
CA GLU A 726 10.46 -16.15 -20.08
C GLU A 726 9.57 -15.60 -21.21
N ASP A 727 9.62 -16.21 -22.40
CA ASP A 727 8.76 -15.91 -23.54
C ASP A 727 7.32 -16.44 -23.40
N GLY A 728 7.00 -17.06 -22.26
CA GLY A 728 5.71 -17.69 -22.00
C GLY A 728 5.52 -19.02 -22.72
N ARG A 729 6.52 -19.51 -23.46
CA ARG A 729 6.47 -20.82 -24.10
C ARG A 729 6.56 -21.90 -23.04
N GLU A 730 5.64 -22.85 -23.12
CA GLU A 730 5.69 -24.04 -22.27
C GLU A 730 6.93 -24.89 -22.61
N LEU A 731 7.72 -25.19 -21.57
CA LEU A 731 8.95 -25.96 -21.66
C LEU A 731 8.79 -27.36 -21.06
N GLY A 732 7.80 -27.54 -20.20
CA GLY A 732 7.44 -28.83 -19.65
C GLY A 732 6.24 -28.72 -18.71
N GLU A 733 5.63 -29.86 -18.46
CA GLU A 733 4.53 -29.99 -17.52
C GLU A 733 4.79 -31.17 -16.58
N GLY A 734 4.24 -31.08 -15.38
CA GLY A 734 4.21 -32.12 -14.38
C GLY A 734 2.79 -32.21 -13.86
N TYR A 735 2.18 -33.38 -13.98
CA TYR A 735 0.80 -33.59 -13.55
C TYR A 735 0.66 -34.79 -12.62
N GLY A 736 -0.31 -34.70 -11.72
CA GLY A 736 -0.71 -35.79 -10.82
C GLY A 736 -1.77 -36.69 -11.46
N SER A 737 -2.19 -37.73 -10.74
CA SER A 737 -3.39 -38.48 -11.12
C SER A 737 -4.64 -37.60 -11.01
N ALA A 738 -5.69 -37.93 -11.78
CA ALA A 738 -6.99 -37.29 -11.60
C ALA A 738 -7.51 -37.58 -10.18
N ILE A 739 -7.90 -36.54 -9.46
CA ILE A 739 -8.42 -36.69 -8.10
C ILE A 739 -9.70 -35.88 -7.89
N GLN A 740 -10.50 -36.35 -6.94
CA GLN A 740 -11.65 -35.69 -6.38
C GLN A 740 -11.42 -35.48 -4.88
N LEU A 741 -11.59 -34.26 -4.40
CA LEU A 741 -11.49 -33.95 -2.96
C LEU A 741 -12.85 -34.14 -2.28
N ARG A 742 -12.82 -34.71 -1.09
CA ARG A 742 -13.96 -34.81 -0.17
C ARG A 742 -14.41 -33.40 0.28
N PRO A 743 -15.63 -33.30 0.83
CA PRO A 743 -16.06 -32.06 1.48
C PRO A 743 -15.03 -31.60 2.51
N ARG A 744 -14.65 -30.32 2.45
CA ARG A 744 -13.71 -29.69 3.39
C ARG A 744 -12.31 -30.33 3.45
N GLU A 745 -11.87 -31.02 2.40
CA GLU A 745 -10.55 -31.64 2.36
C GLU A 745 -9.45 -30.67 1.92
N ARG A 746 -8.28 -30.77 2.57
CA ARG A 746 -7.00 -30.27 2.07
C ARG A 746 -6.14 -31.46 1.70
N ARG A 747 -5.45 -31.40 0.56
CA ARG A 747 -4.55 -32.46 0.14
C ARG A 747 -3.33 -31.90 -0.53
N GLU A 748 -2.19 -32.25 0.02
CA GLU A 748 -0.89 -31.97 -0.57
C GLU A 748 -0.61 -32.99 -1.68
N VAL A 749 -0.07 -32.48 -2.78
CA VAL A 749 0.33 -33.27 -3.94
C VAL A 749 1.74 -32.83 -4.31
N LEU A 750 2.64 -33.81 -4.43
CA LEU A 750 3.96 -33.61 -4.99
C LEU A 750 3.88 -33.83 -6.50
N LEU A 751 4.32 -32.83 -7.26
CA LEU A 751 4.44 -32.86 -8.71
C LEU A 751 5.91 -32.80 -9.07
N ALA A 752 6.34 -33.67 -9.96
CA ALA A 752 7.69 -33.66 -10.49
C ALA A 752 7.67 -33.01 -11.87
N LEU A 753 8.18 -31.79 -11.97
CA LEU A 753 8.44 -31.14 -13.24
C LEU A 753 9.79 -31.65 -13.77
N ARG A 754 9.74 -32.60 -14.70
CA ARG A 754 10.93 -33.09 -15.39
C ARG A 754 11.41 -32.02 -16.36
N ALA A 755 12.49 -31.36 -15.98
CA ALA A 755 13.14 -30.36 -16.80
C ALA A 755 14.67 -30.57 -16.80
N PRO A 756 15.14 -31.72 -17.29
CA PRO A 756 16.57 -31.99 -17.35
C PRO A 756 17.26 -31.02 -18.31
N GLY A 757 18.32 -30.36 -17.85
CA GLY A 757 19.13 -29.47 -18.68
C GLY A 757 18.47 -28.12 -18.98
N LEU A 758 17.68 -27.57 -18.05
CA LEU A 758 17.29 -26.16 -18.13
C LEU A 758 18.55 -25.29 -18.23
N ALA A 759 18.60 -24.47 -19.29
CA ALA A 759 19.63 -23.47 -19.40
C ALA A 759 19.54 -22.50 -18.21
N PRO A 760 20.65 -21.88 -17.81
CA PRO A 760 20.59 -20.78 -16.85
C PRO A 760 19.64 -19.70 -17.37
N GLY A 761 18.68 -19.28 -16.55
CA GLY A 761 17.63 -18.38 -17.02
C GLY A 761 16.43 -18.29 -16.08
N ARG A 762 15.48 -17.42 -16.49
CA ARG A 762 14.23 -17.16 -15.80
C ARG A 762 13.12 -18.04 -16.32
N TYR A 763 12.44 -18.68 -15.38
CA TYR A 763 11.31 -19.53 -15.65
C TYR A 763 10.13 -19.13 -14.78
N THR A 764 8.96 -19.60 -15.17
CA THR A 764 7.76 -19.48 -14.37
C THR A 764 7.18 -20.86 -14.17
N VAL A 765 6.90 -21.23 -12.92
CA VAL A 765 6.08 -22.40 -12.62
C VAL A 765 4.66 -21.92 -12.34
N SER A 766 3.71 -22.35 -13.19
CA SER A 766 2.28 -22.13 -12.97
C SER A 766 1.66 -23.38 -12.39
N VAL A 767 1.03 -23.28 -11.23
CA VAL A 767 0.31 -24.40 -10.61
C VAL A 767 -1.18 -24.11 -10.58
N LEU A 768 -1.98 -25.08 -11.03
CA LEU A 768 -3.44 -24.99 -11.09
C LEU A 768 -4.12 -26.37 -10.96
N PRO A 769 -5.34 -26.42 -10.44
CA PRO A 769 -6.26 -27.52 -10.71
C PRO A 769 -6.75 -27.43 -12.17
N SER A 770 -6.59 -28.49 -12.97
CA SER A 770 -7.00 -28.54 -14.37
C SER A 770 -8.11 -29.56 -14.66
N ASP A 771 -8.91 -29.29 -15.67
CA ASP A 771 -9.93 -30.19 -16.19
C ASP A 771 -9.25 -31.44 -16.79
N PRO A 772 -9.68 -32.66 -16.45
CA PRO A 772 -9.09 -33.89 -16.96
C PRO A 772 -9.18 -34.04 -18.49
N ASP A 773 -10.19 -33.46 -19.14
CA ASP A 773 -10.48 -33.71 -20.55
C ASP A 773 -9.78 -32.70 -21.47
N ASN A 774 -9.58 -31.47 -20.99
CA ASN A 774 -9.10 -30.36 -21.84
C ASN A 774 -7.95 -29.55 -21.24
N GLY A 775 -7.47 -29.90 -20.03
CA GLY A 775 -6.35 -29.24 -19.37
C GLY A 775 -6.62 -27.79 -18.93
N LYS A 776 -7.82 -27.25 -19.14
CA LYS A 776 -8.13 -25.87 -18.75
C LYS A 776 -8.24 -25.75 -17.23
N PRO A 777 -7.88 -24.59 -16.64
CA PRO A 777 -8.02 -24.36 -15.21
C PRO A 777 -9.45 -24.56 -14.71
N VAL A 778 -9.63 -25.31 -13.62
CA VAL A 778 -10.92 -25.54 -12.93
C VAL A 778 -10.82 -25.19 -11.45
N GLY A 779 -11.60 -24.21 -10.97
CA GLY A 779 -11.49 -23.73 -9.59
C GLY A 779 -10.61 -22.49 -9.46
N ARG A 780 -10.19 -22.17 -8.23
CA ARG A 780 -9.54 -20.90 -7.86
C ARG A 780 -8.08 -21.08 -7.47
N GLY A 781 -7.35 -19.96 -7.41
CA GLY A 781 -5.92 -19.94 -7.11
C GLY A 781 -5.10 -20.38 -8.31
N ARG A 782 -4.21 -19.51 -8.78
CA ARG A 782 -3.18 -19.85 -9.76
C ARG A 782 -1.89 -19.27 -9.25
N TYR A 783 -0.98 -20.15 -8.86
CA TYR A 783 0.33 -19.71 -8.42
C TYR A 783 1.21 -19.59 -9.63
N ARG A 784 1.52 -18.36 -10.01
CA ARG A 784 2.58 -18.05 -10.97
C ARG A 784 3.84 -17.74 -10.17
N ILE A 785 4.76 -18.69 -10.06
CA ILE A 785 5.95 -18.56 -9.22
C ILE A 785 7.15 -18.34 -10.12
N PRO A 786 7.85 -17.19 -10.01
CA PRO A 786 9.12 -17.02 -10.70
C PRO A 786 10.14 -18.01 -10.14
N MET A 787 10.93 -18.60 -11.03
CA MET A 787 12.01 -19.51 -10.68
C MET A 787 13.25 -19.14 -11.48
N ASP A 788 14.34 -18.84 -10.80
CA ASP A 788 15.64 -18.56 -11.42
C ASP A 788 16.49 -19.84 -11.38
N VAL A 789 16.97 -20.30 -12.53
CA VAL A 789 17.98 -21.37 -12.62
C VAL A 789 19.34 -20.71 -12.80
N ALA A 790 20.20 -20.82 -11.79
CA ALA A 790 21.54 -20.26 -11.82
C ALA A 790 22.44 -21.03 -12.81
N ALA A 791 23.42 -20.34 -13.37
CA ALA A 791 24.52 -21.03 -14.07
C ALA A 791 25.30 -21.84 -13.05
N SER A 792 25.42 -23.15 -13.28
CA SER A 792 26.39 -23.98 -12.57
C SER A 792 27.77 -23.33 -12.76
N ALA A 793 28.38 -22.85 -11.68
CA ALA A 793 29.76 -22.37 -11.71
C ALA A 793 30.66 -23.49 -12.25
N PRO A 794 31.61 -23.20 -13.15
CA PRO A 794 32.55 -24.19 -13.64
C PRO A 794 33.44 -24.75 -12.52
#